data_AF-A0A0E0MSP7-F1
#
_entry.id   AF-A0A0E0MSP7-F1
#
_cell.length_a   1.000
_cell.length_b   1.000
_cell.length_c   1.000
_cell.angle_alpha   90.00
_cell.angle_beta   90.00
_cell.angle_gamma   90.00
#
_symmetry.space_group_name_H-M   'P 1'
#
loop_
_entity.id
_entity.type
_entity.pdbx_description
1 polymer ?
#
loop_
_entity_poly.entity_id
_entity_poly.type
_entity_poly.pdbx_seq_one_letter_code
_entity_poly.pdbx_strand_id
1 'polypeptide(L)'
;MHSRLLSAPSHASAASSSPLPFAAAHPCRASWTPRPTSPPPPLSLLRATASMHPSPPPEGHSDQPVHGVTNTVVGVLGGGQLGKMLCQAASQMGVRMAILDPLEDCPASSVCHEHVVGSFNDGATVSEFAKRCGVLTVEIEHVDAVTLEKLEKQGIDCEPKASTIMIIQDKYRQKTHFSKFGIPLPDFVEVDTLSSIEKAGEMFGYPLMVKSKRLAYDGRGNAVAHDKKELSSVVASLGGFEHGLYVERWTSFVKELSVIVARSRDGSTVCYPVVETIHKDNICHVVEAPAEVPDKIKKLATNVAEKAIKSLEGAGVFAVELFLTQDNQVLLNEVAPRPHNSGHHTIESCYTSQYEQHLRAILGLPLGDPSMKAPASIMYNILGEDEGEAGFTQAHQLIERALDISGASVHWYAKPEIRKQRKMGHITIVGPSKYSVKARLDKLLQRDAYDPKKVKPRAAIIMGSDSDLPVMKDAAVVLKKFNIPFELTIVSAHRTPERMYHYALSAKERGLEVIIAGMVASLTSVPVIGVPIMTSSLHGTDSLLSIVQMPKGIPVATVAIGNAENAGLLAVRMLASRDPELGDKATEYQHDLRDMVLEKAKRLEELGLERACRLTKLTYTQVPEDQIDAAPGNCSYPKKHKQGEQELHVANDSQSSNKMEKLIIIKSSGSGSGDARHDDGGGEVETVRCACCGVAEECTAAYIGGVRAAFCGDWLCGLCSEAVKETARRDPAPGGGVAAALASHAAECRDFNATTRLNPTLSLAGSMRRIARRSFDKRTSASCQERRLGAAASKAVALARSASCDPRFCSLLAADVINGGAPPGDRCR
;
A
#
# COMPACT_ATOMS: atom_id res chain seq x y z
N MET A 1 73.69 2.97 12.76
CA MET A 1 74.20 2.97 14.16
C MET A 1 72.98 2.77 15.04
N HIS A 2 72.81 1.68 15.81
CA HIS A 2 73.60 1.24 16.98
C HIS A 2 73.86 2.40 17.98
N SER A 3 73.65 2.28 19.30
CA SER A 3 72.96 1.27 20.12
C SER A 3 73.02 1.67 21.61
N ARG A 4 72.04 1.24 22.43
CA ARG A 4 72.19 0.92 23.89
C ARG A 4 72.61 2.13 24.78
N LEU A 5 72.52 2.13 26.11
CA LEU A 5 72.86 1.14 27.16
C LEU A 5 71.90 1.32 28.38
N LEU A 6 71.33 0.23 28.95
CA LEU A 6 71.71 -0.44 30.22
C LEU A 6 71.22 0.30 31.51
N SER A 7 70.90 -0.33 32.65
CA SER A 7 71.04 -1.74 33.09
C SER A 7 70.10 -2.10 34.27
N ALA A 8 69.81 -3.40 34.43
CA ALA A 8 69.27 -4.05 35.66
C ALA A 8 70.46 -4.45 36.61
N PRO A 9 70.46 -5.47 37.53
CA PRO A 9 69.43 -6.45 37.99
C PRO A 9 69.43 -6.85 39.51
N SER A 10 68.53 -7.76 39.92
CA SER A 10 68.74 -8.93 40.84
C SER A 10 67.39 -9.67 41.09
N HIS A 11 67.22 -10.95 40.70
CA HIS A 11 67.43 -12.21 41.48
C HIS A 11 66.55 -12.35 42.75
N ALA A 12 65.89 -13.48 43.11
CA ALA A 12 65.56 -14.78 42.50
C ALA A 12 64.47 -15.47 43.41
N SER A 13 63.86 -16.67 43.21
CA SER A 13 63.90 -17.74 42.18
C SER A 13 62.63 -18.63 42.21
N ALA A 14 62.11 -18.98 41.02
CA ALA A 14 61.45 -20.24 40.57
C ALA A 14 60.88 -21.31 41.56
N ALA A 15 59.64 -21.74 41.30
CA ALA A 15 59.10 -23.10 41.51
C ALA A 15 58.00 -23.41 40.45
N SER A 16 57.69 -24.69 40.20
CA SER A 16 57.15 -25.16 38.91
C SER A 16 55.68 -25.64 38.87
N SER A 17 55.16 -25.65 37.63
CA SER A 17 54.29 -26.69 37.00
C SER A 17 52.80 -26.87 37.38
N SER A 18 51.97 -26.66 36.34
CA SER A 18 50.79 -27.47 35.91
C SER A 18 49.36 -26.87 36.07
N PRO A 19 48.46 -27.03 35.05
CA PRO A 19 47.14 -26.39 35.01
C PRO A 19 45.95 -27.35 35.23
N LEU A 20 44.81 -26.84 35.72
CA LEU A 20 43.51 -27.54 35.85
C LEU A 20 42.34 -26.51 35.84
N PRO A 21 41.08 -26.90 35.60
CA PRO A 21 40.64 -27.75 34.47
C PRO A 21 39.33 -27.25 33.80
N PHE A 22 39.04 -27.76 32.60
CA PHE A 22 37.70 -27.74 32.00
C PHE A 22 36.80 -28.80 32.68
N ALA A 23 35.53 -28.49 32.94
CA ALA A 23 34.54 -29.48 33.38
C ALA A 23 33.16 -29.20 32.75
N ALA A 24 32.57 -30.22 32.11
CA ALA A 24 31.24 -30.18 31.53
C ALA A 24 30.19 -30.73 32.49
N ALA A 25 28.95 -30.26 32.39
CA ALA A 25 27.80 -30.81 33.10
C ALA A 25 26.60 -31.02 32.16
N HIS A 26 26.13 -32.26 32.06
CA HIS A 26 24.91 -32.62 31.33
C HIS A 26 23.66 -32.46 32.23
N PRO A 27 22.47 -32.19 31.66
CA PRO A 27 21.26 -31.92 32.44
C PRO A 27 20.54 -33.20 32.90
N CYS A 28 20.10 -33.21 34.16
CA CYS A 28 19.17 -34.23 34.67
C CYS A 28 17.70 -33.83 34.47
N ARG A 29 16.84 -34.83 34.24
CA ARG A 29 15.40 -34.68 34.04
C ARG A 29 14.68 -34.29 35.34
N ALA A 30 13.68 -33.41 35.23
CA ALA A 30 12.60 -33.27 36.20
C ALA A 30 11.24 -33.35 35.49
N SER A 31 10.28 -34.03 36.11
CA SER A 31 8.98 -34.38 35.54
C SER A 31 7.98 -33.21 35.57
N TRP A 32 7.25 -33.02 34.47
CA TRP A 32 6.07 -32.16 34.43
C TRP A 32 4.79 -32.99 34.56
N THR A 33 3.92 -32.61 35.49
CA THR A 33 2.54 -33.10 35.60
C THR A 33 1.58 -32.02 35.11
N PRO A 34 0.54 -32.35 34.31
CA PRO A 34 -0.42 -31.36 33.84
C PRO A 34 -1.47 -31.05 34.91
N ARG A 35 -1.80 -29.76 35.11
CA ARG A 35 -2.99 -29.30 35.85
C ARG A 35 -4.09 -28.83 34.88
N PRO A 36 -5.37 -28.81 35.30
CA PRO A 36 -6.50 -28.78 34.38
C PRO A 36 -6.76 -27.40 33.74
N THR A 37 -7.32 -27.43 32.54
CA THR A 37 -7.78 -26.24 31.79
C THR A 37 -9.13 -25.72 32.28
N SER A 38 -9.21 -24.45 32.67
CA SER A 38 -10.46 -23.69 32.78
C SER A 38 -10.70 -22.84 31.51
N PRO A 39 -11.97 -22.60 31.12
CA PRO A 39 -12.29 -21.87 29.89
C PRO A 39 -12.10 -20.34 30.05
N PRO A 40 -11.94 -19.59 28.94
CA PRO A 40 -11.81 -18.14 28.98
C PRO A 40 -13.15 -17.43 29.22
N PRO A 41 -13.15 -16.23 29.85
CA PRO A 41 -14.34 -15.39 29.99
C PRO A 41 -14.68 -14.64 28.68
N PRO A 42 -15.93 -14.15 28.54
CA PRO A 42 -16.38 -13.48 27.31
C PRO A 42 -15.79 -12.08 27.11
N LEU A 43 -15.65 -11.68 25.85
CA LEU A 43 -15.20 -10.36 25.42
C LEU A 43 -16.26 -9.28 25.64
N SER A 44 -16.13 -8.51 26.73
CA SER A 44 -16.81 -7.22 26.86
C SER A 44 -16.03 -6.24 27.77
N LEU A 45 -15.76 -5.04 27.25
CA LEU A 45 -15.35 -3.83 28.00
C LEU A 45 -14.00 -3.87 28.75
N LEU A 46 -12.89 -3.88 27.99
CA LEU A 46 -11.61 -3.35 28.48
C LEU A 46 -11.55 -1.83 28.29
N ARG A 47 -12.15 -1.09 29.23
CA ARG A 47 -11.82 0.33 29.44
C ARG A 47 -10.49 0.38 30.20
N ALA A 48 -9.40 0.70 29.52
CA ALA A 48 -8.10 0.85 30.16
C ALA A 48 -8.07 2.13 31.01
N THR A 49 -8.38 2.03 32.30
CA THR A 49 -8.12 3.09 33.27
C THR A 49 -6.63 3.08 33.61
N ALA A 50 -5.83 3.79 32.81
CA ALA A 50 -4.46 4.14 33.20
C ALA A 50 -4.52 5.01 34.47
N SER A 51 -3.98 4.51 35.57
CA SER A 51 -3.90 5.24 36.85
C SER A 51 -2.85 6.35 36.76
N MET A 52 -3.20 7.47 36.13
CA MET A 52 -2.45 8.72 36.20
C MET A 52 -2.73 9.37 37.56
N HIS A 53 -1.96 9.02 38.59
CA HIS A 53 -1.78 9.92 39.72
C HIS A 53 -0.72 10.96 39.31
N PRO A 54 -1.08 12.25 39.14
CA PRO A 54 -0.08 13.29 38.95
C PRO A 54 0.72 13.44 40.23
N SER A 55 2.04 13.54 40.11
CA SER A 55 2.89 14.06 41.18
C SER A 55 2.38 15.45 41.61
N PRO A 56 2.40 15.81 42.91
CA PRO A 56 2.07 17.17 43.31
C PRO A 56 3.02 18.16 42.61
N PRO A 57 2.52 19.31 42.12
CA PRO A 57 3.37 20.30 41.48
C PRO A 57 4.38 20.86 42.50
N PRO A 58 5.58 21.29 42.05
CA PRO A 58 6.51 22.00 42.93
C PRO A 58 5.84 23.28 43.45
N GLU A 59 5.99 23.54 44.76
CA GLU A 59 5.41 24.72 45.40
C GLU A 59 6.01 25.99 44.82
N GLY A 60 5.17 26.85 44.21
CA GLY A 60 5.60 28.14 43.64
C GLY A 60 4.99 28.55 42.30
N HIS A 61 4.10 27.75 41.69
CA HIS A 61 3.40 28.19 40.47
C HIS A 61 2.47 29.38 40.75
N SER A 62 2.71 30.49 40.04
CA SER A 62 1.80 31.63 40.02
C SER A 62 0.47 31.25 39.37
N ASP A 63 -0.63 31.75 39.92
CA ASP A 63 -2.02 31.45 39.53
C ASP A 63 -2.44 32.14 38.20
N GLN A 64 -1.47 32.35 37.29
CA GLN A 64 -1.70 32.98 35.99
C GLN A 64 -2.21 31.94 34.98
N PRO A 65 -3.23 32.29 34.17
CA PRO A 65 -3.73 31.39 33.14
C PRO A 65 -2.62 31.03 32.13
N VAL A 66 -2.58 29.76 31.75
CA VAL A 66 -1.74 29.30 30.63
C VAL A 66 -2.50 29.59 29.34
N HIS A 67 -1.90 30.39 28.46
CA HIS A 67 -2.42 30.63 27.12
C HIS A 67 -1.79 29.63 26.14
N GLY A 68 -2.62 28.86 25.42
CA GLY A 68 -2.14 27.77 24.56
C GLY A 68 -1.65 26.57 25.35
N VAL A 69 -0.61 25.88 24.87
CA VAL A 69 -0.02 24.71 25.56
C VAL A 69 1.04 25.08 26.60
N THR A 70 1.58 26.30 26.58
CA THR A 70 2.57 26.78 27.56
C THR A 70 2.72 28.30 27.54
N ASN A 71 3.05 28.89 28.68
CA ASN A 71 3.45 30.30 28.76
C ASN A 71 4.94 30.53 28.40
N THR A 72 5.74 29.47 28.24
CA THR A 72 7.15 29.54 27.85
C THR A 72 7.35 30.24 26.51
N VAL A 73 8.24 31.24 26.46
CA VAL A 73 8.72 31.83 25.21
C VAL A 73 9.85 30.97 24.66
N VAL A 74 9.73 30.52 23.41
CA VAL A 74 10.78 29.79 22.70
C VAL A 74 11.58 30.78 21.85
N GLY A 75 12.86 30.95 22.17
CA GLY A 75 13.82 31.70 21.36
C GLY A 75 14.38 30.83 20.24
N VAL A 76 14.53 31.40 19.04
CA VAL A 76 15.16 30.73 17.90
C VAL A 76 16.32 31.58 17.37
N LEU A 77 17.49 30.95 17.25
CA LEU A 77 18.65 31.53 16.57
C LEU A 77 18.52 31.28 15.06
N GLY A 78 18.24 32.34 14.31
CA GLY A 78 17.96 32.32 12.87
C GLY A 78 16.47 32.45 12.54
N GLY A 79 16.15 33.40 11.67
CA GLY A 79 14.80 33.73 11.19
C GLY A 79 14.51 33.23 9.77
N GLY A 80 15.25 32.21 9.31
CA GLY A 80 15.11 31.61 7.98
C GLY A 80 13.77 30.88 7.76
N GLN A 81 13.67 30.16 6.64
CA GLN A 81 12.42 29.47 6.28
C GLN A 81 11.99 28.42 7.30
N LEU A 82 12.93 27.78 8.00
CA LEU A 82 12.61 26.76 9.01
C LEU A 82 12.06 27.44 10.26
N GLY A 83 12.60 28.61 10.62
CA GLY A 83 12.10 29.47 11.69
C GLY A 83 10.69 29.98 11.40
N LYS A 84 10.40 30.38 10.15
CA LYS A 84 9.04 30.74 9.70
C LYS A 84 8.05 29.59 9.88
N MET A 85 8.39 28.39 9.38
CA MET A 85 7.53 27.21 9.52
C MET A 85 7.39 26.74 10.98
N LEU A 86 8.42 26.92 11.80
CA LEU A 86 8.37 26.69 13.24
C LEU A 86 7.40 27.67 13.93
N CYS A 87 7.40 28.95 13.56
CA CYS A 87 6.43 29.94 14.04
C CYS A 87 4.99 29.63 13.60
N GLN A 88 4.80 29.13 12.38
CA GLN A 88 3.47 28.72 11.89
C GLN A 88 2.91 27.53 12.70
N ALA A 89 3.74 26.55 13.04
CA ALA A 89 3.35 25.46 13.95
C ALA A 89 3.11 25.96 15.38
N ALA A 90 3.96 26.84 15.90
CA ALA A 90 3.84 27.43 17.23
C ALA A 90 2.53 28.21 17.40
N SER A 91 2.12 28.98 16.37
CA SER A 91 0.86 29.72 16.34
C SER A 91 -0.35 28.81 16.54
N GLN A 92 -0.38 27.64 15.90
CA GLN A 92 -1.46 26.64 16.08
C GLN A 92 -1.50 26.07 17.51
N MET A 93 -0.37 26.02 18.20
CA MET A 93 -0.24 25.55 19.58
C MET A 93 -0.40 26.66 20.64
N GLY A 94 -0.49 27.92 20.22
CA GLY A 94 -0.44 29.09 21.10
C GLY A 94 0.93 29.33 21.76
N VAL A 95 2.02 28.80 21.21
CA VAL A 95 3.38 28.98 21.73
C VAL A 95 3.95 30.31 21.24
N ARG A 96 4.54 31.10 22.16
CA ARG A 96 5.18 32.38 21.83
C ARG A 96 6.61 32.17 21.32
N MET A 97 6.89 32.67 20.13
CA MET A 97 8.19 32.55 19.47
C MET A 97 8.93 33.89 19.41
N ALA A 98 10.14 33.94 19.97
CA ALA A 98 11.08 35.04 19.77
C ALA A 98 12.14 34.62 18.73
N ILE A 99 12.51 35.51 17.81
CA ILE A 99 13.49 35.24 16.75
C ILE A 99 14.66 36.21 16.87
N LEU A 100 15.89 35.70 16.76
CA LEU A 100 17.11 36.49 16.54
C LEU A 100 17.65 36.24 15.13
N ASP A 101 17.64 37.26 14.27
CA ASP A 101 18.20 37.22 12.91
C ASP A 101 18.88 38.54 12.53
N PRO A 102 19.97 38.55 11.75
CA PRO A 102 20.60 39.80 11.30
C PRO A 102 19.80 40.56 10.23
N LEU A 103 18.78 39.97 9.60
CA LEU A 103 17.92 40.62 8.62
C LEU A 103 16.61 41.10 9.26
N GLU A 104 16.30 42.39 9.13
CA GLU A 104 15.06 43.01 9.61
C GLU A 104 13.81 42.32 9.00
N ASP A 105 13.83 42.10 7.68
CA ASP A 105 12.80 41.36 6.93
C ASP A 105 13.16 39.87 6.75
N CYS A 106 13.59 39.19 7.82
CA CYS A 106 13.80 37.75 7.78
C CYS A 106 12.45 37.00 7.57
N PRO A 107 12.42 35.83 6.90
CA PRO A 107 11.18 35.06 6.67
C PRO A 107 10.28 34.86 7.89
N ALA A 108 10.88 34.68 9.08
CA ALA A 108 10.15 34.47 10.33
C ALA A 108 9.58 35.74 10.98
N SER A 109 10.12 36.94 10.69
CA SER A 109 9.66 38.19 11.33
C SER A 109 8.18 38.49 11.04
N SER A 110 7.70 38.05 9.87
CA SER A 110 6.29 38.14 9.44
C SER A 110 5.28 37.35 10.27
N VAL A 111 5.72 36.43 11.15
CA VAL A 111 4.85 35.47 11.86
C VAL A 111 5.23 35.20 13.33
N CYS A 112 6.37 35.69 13.81
CA CYS A 112 6.79 35.50 15.21
C CYS A 112 6.08 36.43 16.20
N HIS A 113 6.19 36.13 17.50
CA HIS A 113 5.68 37.00 18.56
C HIS A 113 6.61 38.20 18.81
N GLU A 114 7.93 37.97 18.75
CA GLU A 114 8.96 38.99 18.93
C GLU A 114 10.10 38.76 17.93
N HIS A 115 10.58 39.83 17.29
CA HIS A 115 11.77 39.81 16.44
C HIS A 115 12.83 40.74 17.01
N VAL A 116 14.05 40.23 17.15
CA VAL A 116 15.24 40.99 17.55
C VAL A 116 16.22 40.97 16.39
N VAL A 117 16.52 42.14 15.84
CA VAL A 117 17.53 42.27 14.77
C VAL A 117 18.92 42.20 15.39
N GLY A 118 19.69 41.18 15.02
CA GLY A 118 21.03 40.97 15.59
C GLY A 118 21.69 39.68 15.11
N SER A 119 23.02 39.63 15.22
CA SER A 119 23.81 38.47 14.77
C SER A 119 23.73 37.31 15.77
N PHE A 120 23.20 36.17 15.34
CA PHE A 120 23.30 34.89 16.08
C PHE A 120 24.72 34.30 16.11
N ASN A 121 25.70 34.97 15.49
CA ASN A 121 27.14 34.68 15.61
C ASN A 121 27.86 35.60 16.60
N ASP A 122 27.19 36.62 17.15
CA ASP A 122 27.75 37.43 18.23
C ASP A 122 27.27 36.91 19.59
N GLY A 123 28.20 36.40 20.39
CA GLY A 123 27.91 35.86 21.71
C GLY A 123 27.30 36.89 22.68
N ALA A 124 27.59 38.19 22.54
CA ALA A 124 26.98 39.21 23.37
C ALA A 124 25.48 39.38 23.03
N THR A 125 25.16 39.53 21.75
CA THR A 125 23.78 39.58 21.22
C THR A 125 22.99 38.33 21.60
N VAL A 126 23.55 37.12 21.42
CA VAL A 126 22.90 35.85 21.79
C VAL A 126 22.64 35.79 23.31
N SER A 127 23.57 36.25 24.13
CA SER A 127 23.40 36.29 25.60
C SER A 127 22.33 37.28 26.07
N GLU A 128 22.16 38.41 25.38
CA GLU A 128 21.09 39.37 25.67
C GLU A 128 19.73 38.84 25.22
N PHE A 129 19.65 38.23 24.04
CA PHE A 129 18.44 37.60 23.51
C PHE A 129 17.94 36.44 24.39
N ALA A 130 18.87 35.60 24.90
CA ALA A 130 18.55 34.47 25.76
C ALA A 130 17.75 34.86 27.03
N LYS A 131 17.95 36.08 27.56
CA LYS A 131 17.21 36.58 28.75
C LYS A 131 15.70 36.72 28.54
N ARG A 132 15.24 36.77 27.28
CA ARG A 132 13.82 36.88 26.89
C ARG A 132 13.14 35.52 26.72
N CYS A 133 13.92 34.44 26.76
CA CYS A 133 13.51 33.10 26.34
C CYS A 133 13.47 32.15 27.55
N GLY A 134 12.48 31.26 27.59
CA GLY A 134 12.45 30.16 28.55
C GLY A 134 13.10 28.87 28.01
N VAL A 135 13.16 28.72 26.68
CA VAL A 135 13.94 27.69 25.97
C VAL A 135 14.57 28.35 24.73
N LEU A 136 15.81 28.02 24.41
CA LEU A 136 16.54 28.51 23.23
C LEU A 136 16.81 27.34 22.25
N THR A 137 16.47 27.51 20.98
CA THR A 137 16.73 26.54 19.89
C THR A 137 17.36 27.22 18.66
N VAL A 138 17.70 26.43 17.64
CA VAL A 138 18.45 26.86 16.46
C VAL A 138 17.73 26.52 15.14
N GLU A 139 17.65 27.51 14.24
CA GLU A 139 17.19 27.36 12.85
C GLU A 139 18.33 26.87 11.95
N ILE A 140 19.55 27.33 12.27
CA ILE A 140 20.76 27.15 11.49
C ILE A 140 21.87 26.50 12.34
N GLU A 141 22.69 25.64 11.74
CA GLU A 141 23.82 25.01 12.43
C GLU A 141 24.97 25.98 12.72
N HIS A 142 25.07 27.08 11.98
CA HIS A 142 26.16 28.06 12.08
C HIS A 142 25.81 29.17 13.09
N VAL A 143 25.84 28.81 14.37
CA VAL A 143 25.66 29.69 15.54
C VAL A 143 26.88 29.61 16.46
N ASP A 144 27.05 30.56 17.38
CA ASP A 144 28.10 30.49 18.41
C ASP A 144 27.79 29.42 19.48
N ALA A 145 28.18 28.18 19.19
CA ALA A 145 28.03 27.05 20.10
C ALA A 145 28.85 27.19 21.40
N VAL A 146 29.92 28.00 21.42
CA VAL A 146 30.70 28.27 22.64
C VAL A 146 29.93 29.19 23.57
N THR A 147 29.17 30.15 23.04
CA THR A 147 28.23 30.95 23.84
C THR A 147 27.05 30.11 24.31
N LEU A 148 26.47 29.24 23.47
CA LEU A 148 25.41 28.32 23.92
C LEU A 148 25.85 27.46 25.11
N GLU A 149 27.07 26.91 25.09
CA GLU A 149 27.61 26.11 26.19
C GLU A 149 27.82 26.92 27.49
N LYS A 150 28.18 28.21 27.36
CA LYS A 150 28.26 29.13 28.52
C LYS A 150 26.87 29.43 29.10
N LEU A 151 25.86 29.62 28.24
CA LEU A 151 24.47 29.86 28.64
C LEU A 151 23.88 28.62 29.34
N GLU A 152 24.13 27.41 28.83
CA GLU A 152 23.78 26.15 29.50
C GLU A 152 24.39 26.06 30.90
N LYS A 153 25.68 26.40 31.05
CA LYS A 153 26.38 26.45 32.36
C LYS A 153 25.84 27.53 33.30
N GLN A 154 25.11 28.52 32.79
CA GLN A 154 24.39 29.54 33.56
C GLN A 154 22.94 29.15 33.88
N GLY A 155 22.47 27.97 33.43
CA GLY A 155 21.12 27.49 33.66
C GLY A 155 20.09 27.90 32.60
N ILE A 156 20.52 28.50 31.48
CA ILE A 156 19.65 28.74 30.33
C ILE A 156 19.41 27.42 29.60
N ASP A 157 18.16 27.16 29.25
CA ASP A 157 17.75 25.90 28.65
C ASP A 157 17.89 25.92 27.11
N CYS A 158 19.02 25.43 26.61
CA CYS A 158 19.30 25.30 25.19
C CYS A 158 18.94 23.89 24.68
N GLU A 159 18.22 23.78 23.56
CA GLU A 159 17.91 22.49 22.91
C GLU A 159 17.99 22.62 21.38
N PRO A 160 18.68 21.72 20.65
CA PRO A 160 19.52 20.64 21.15
C PRO A 160 20.75 21.19 21.90
N LYS A 161 21.40 20.36 22.71
CA LYS A 161 22.53 20.82 23.54
C LYS A 161 23.70 21.33 22.72
N ALA A 162 24.44 22.29 23.27
CA ALA A 162 25.62 22.89 22.65
C ALA A 162 26.68 21.82 22.33
N SER A 163 26.81 20.78 23.16
CA SER A 163 27.64 19.60 22.92
C SER A 163 27.35 18.94 21.56
N THR A 164 26.07 18.73 21.26
CA THR A 164 25.60 18.20 19.98
C THR A 164 25.87 19.17 18.82
N ILE A 165 25.58 20.46 18.99
CA ILE A 165 25.84 21.47 17.93
C ILE A 165 27.34 21.50 17.58
N MET A 166 28.24 21.48 18.56
CA MET A 166 29.69 21.43 18.35
C MET A 166 30.19 20.15 17.64
N ILE A 167 29.47 19.03 17.79
CA ILE A 167 29.76 17.78 17.07
C ILE A 167 29.32 17.91 15.61
N ILE A 168 28.13 18.49 15.36
CA ILE A 168 27.56 18.58 14.01
C ILE A 168 28.29 19.62 13.14
N GLN A 169 28.64 20.79 13.70
CA GLN A 169 29.29 21.89 12.98
C GLN A 169 30.60 21.49 12.27
N ASP A 170 31.25 20.44 12.77
CA ASP A 170 32.49 19.89 12.24
C ASP A 170 32.23 18.48 11.70
N LYS A 171 32.02 18.37 10.37
CA LYS A 171 31.59 17.15 9.69
C LYS A 171 32.55 15.98 9.90
N TYR A 172 33.84 16.25 10.13
CA TYR A 172 34.79 15.19 10.51
C TYR A 172 34.58 14.74 11.96
N ARG A 173 34.44 15.66 12.93
CA ARG A 173 34.08 15.28 14.32
C ARG A 173 32.76 14.52 14.39
N GLN A 174 31.79 14.90 13.55
CA GLN A 174 30.53 14.17 13.39
C GLN A 174 30.75 12.71 12.95
N LYS A 175 31.55 12.47 11.90
CA LYS A 175 31.94 11.12 11.45
C LYS A 175 32.71 10.36 12.54
N THR A 176 33.66 11.00 13.22
CA THR A 176 34.41 10.40 14.35
C THR A 176 33.48 10.01 15.51
N HIS A 177 32.47 10.82 15.82
CA HIS A 177 31.46 10.50 16.84
C HIS A 177 30.67 9.26 16.45
N PHE A 178 30.02 9.27 15.28
CA PHE A 178 29.20 8.15 14.83
C PHE A 178 29.99 6.84 14.63
N SER A 179 31.26 6.93 14.21
CA SER A 179 32.17 5.79 14.15
C SER A 179 32.38 5.12 15.52
N LYS A 180 32.60 5.91 16.59
CA LYS A 180 32.75 5.39 17.97
C LYS A 180 31.52 4.63 18.47
N PHE A 181 30.33 5.00 18.03
CA PHE A 181 29.08 4.30 18.37
C PHE A 181 28.74 3.14 17.41
N GLY A 182 29.62 2.83 16.46
CA GLY A 182 29.41 1.77 15.47
C GLY A 182 28.18 2.03 14.59
N ILE A 183 27.98 3.28 14.17
CA ILE A 183 27.04 3.63 13.10
C ILE A 183 27.74 3.32 11.75
N PRO A 184 27.07 2.69 10.77
CA PRO A 184 27.66 2.48 9.45
C PRO A 184 27.94 3.83 8.75
N LEU A 185 29.15 3.98 8.20
CA LEU A 185 29.63 5.18 7.51
C LEU A 185 30.43 4.77 6.26
N PRO A 186 30.55 5.65 5.24
CA PRO A 186 31.64 5.55 4.27
C PRO A 186 33.01 5.60 4.96
N ASP A 187 34.01 4.91 4.41
CA ASP A 187 35.40 5.02 4.88
C ASP A 187 35.86 6.50 4.80
N PHE A 188 36.50 7.02 5.85
CA PHE A 188 36.90 8.43 5.94
C PHE A 188 38.22 8.63 6.68
N VAL A 189 38.97 9.68 6.32
CA VAL A 189 40.25 10.05 6.94
C VAL A 189 40.48 11.56 6.92
N GLU A 190 41.11 12.09 7.95
CA GLU A 190 41.54 13.50 8.04
C GLU A 190 42.77 13.76 7.16
N VAL A 191 42.81 14.92 6.49
CA VAL A 191 43.94 15.31 5.63
C VAL A 191 44.38 16.74 5.91
N ASP A 192 45.69 16.94 6.01
CA ASP A 192 46.36 18.19 6.38
C ASP A 192 47.40 18.65 5.34
N THR A 193 47.75 17.77 4.41
CA THR A 193 48.86 17.92 3.47
C THR A 193 48.58 17.16 2.18
N LEU A 194 49.20 17.58 1.06
CA LEU A 194 49.04 16.88 -0.23
C LEU A 194 49.45 15.40 -0.14
N SER A 195 50.49 15.06 0.66
CA SER A 195 50.88 13.67 0.90
C SER A 195 49.84 12.86 1.67
N SER A 196 49.09 13.48 2.61
CA SER A 196 48.03 12.78 3.35
C SER A 196 46.84 12.40 2.45
N ILE A 197 46.44 13.29 1.53
CA ILE A 197 45.37 12.99 0.56
C ILE A 197 45.82 12.04 -0.55
N GLU A 198 47.08 12.07 -0.98
CA GLU A 198 47.63 11.04 -1.87
C GLU A 198 47.54 9.64 -1.25
N LYS A 199 47.90 9.50 0.04
CA LYS A 199 47.75 8.23 0.79
C LYS A 199 46.30 7.82 0.94
N ALA A 200 45.37 8.75 1.12
CA ALA A 200 43.94 8.44 1.12
C ALA A 200 43.48 7.86 -0.23
N GLY A 201 44.02 8.36 -1.35
CA GLY A 201 43.79 7.80 -2.69
C GLY A 201 44.39 6.40 -2.89
N GLU A 202 45.55 6.11 -2.28
CA GLU A 202 46.14 4.78 -2.26
C GLU A 202 45.31 3.79 -1.40
N MET A 203 44.70 4.26 -0.32
CA MET A 203 43.89 3.45 0.61
C MET A 203 42.46 3.17 0.10
N PHE A 204 41.79 4.19 -0.46
CA PHE A 204 40.36 4.11 -0.83
C PHE A 204 40.13 3.87 -2.32
N GLY A 205 41.14 4.12 -3.16
CA GLY A 205 40.99 4.24 -4.60
C GLY A 205 40.34 5.58 -5.01
N TYR A 206 40.25 5.80 -6.32
CA TYR A 206 39.60 6.98 -6.91
C TYR A 206 38.27 6.59 -7.57
N PRO A 207 37.29 7.51 -7.67
CA PRO A 207 37.32 8.90 -7.19
C PRO A 207 37.31 9.02 -5.66
N LEU A 208 37.78 10.16 -5.16
CA LEU A 208 37.70 10.58 -3.77
C LEU A 208 36.69 11.72 -3.61
N MET A 209 35.98 11.76 -2.48
CA MET A 209 35.18 12.90 -2.08
C MET A 209 35.94 13.70 -1.02
N VAL A 210 36.46 14.87 -1.38
CA VAL A 210 37.17 15.77 -0.48
C VAL A 210 36.18 16.78 0.08
N LYS A 211 36.17 16.95 1.41
CA LYS A 211 35.20 17.80 2.11
C LYS A 211 35.89 18.75 3.09
N SER A 212 35.45 20.00 3.10
CA SER A 212 35.73 20.96 4.18
C SER A 212 35.02 20.50 5.46
N LYS A 213 35.71 20.57 6.61
CA LYS A 213 35.14 20.14 7.89
C LYS A 213 33.99 21.04 8.36
N ARG A 214 34.01 22.33 8.03
CA ARG A 214 33.08 23.34 8.55
C ARG A 214 32.53 24.20 7.41
N LEU A 215 31.42 24.89 7.69
CA LEU A 215 30.73 25.80 6.75
C LEU A 215 30.29 25.15 5.42
N ALA A 216 30.23 23.82 5.38
CA ALA A 216 29.75 23.05 4.23
C ALA A 216 28.22 22.89 4.26
N TYR A 217 27.55 23.23 3.16
CA TYR A 217 26.09 23.13 2.99
C TYR A 217 25.73 23.15 1.50
N ASP A 218 24.64 22.47 1.08
CA ASP A 218 24.15 22.45 -0.31
C ASP A 218 25.28 22.21 -1.35
N GLY A 219 26.17 21.25 -1.06
CA GLY A 219 27.34 20.92 -1.88
C GLY A 219 28.55 21.84 -1.76
N ARG A 220 28.41 23.05 -1.19
CA ARG A 220 29.56 23.93 -0.91
C ARG A 220 30.45 23.26 0.13
N GLY A 221 31.75 23.34 -0.06
CA GLY A 221 32.73 22.63 0.75
C GLY A 221 32.93 21.16 0.34
N ASN A 222 32.29 20.66 -0.72
CA ASN A 222 32.53 19.33 -1.27
C ASN A 222 33.18 19.44 -2.66
N ALA A 223 34.19 18.63 -2.94
CA ALA A 223 34.81 18.53 -4.27
C ALA A 223 35.28 17.09 -4.55
N VAL A 224 35.14 16.67 -5.80
CA VAL A 224 35.50 15.30 -6.25
C VAL A 224 36.87 15.34 -6.90
N ALA A 225 37.75 14.42 -6.52
CA ALA A 225 38.99 14.15 -7.24
C ALA A 225 38.89 12.81 -7.95
N HIS A 226 38.90 12.81 -9.28
CA HIS A 226 38.81 11.62 -10.12
C HIS A 226 40.16 10.90 -10.29
N ASP A 227 41.28 11.61 -10.17
CA ASP A 227 42.61 11.01 -10.13
C ASP A 227 43.62 11.82 -9.28
N LYS A 228 44.85 11.31 -9.15
CA LYS A 228 45.93 11.92 -8.37
C LYS A 228 46.36 13.32 -8.84
N LYS A 229 46.15 13.67 -10.11
CA LYS A 229 46.54 14.98 -10.69
C LYS A 229 45.58 16.09 -10.26
N GLU A 230 44.33 15.76 -9.98
CA GLU A 230 43.29 16.72 -9.56
C GLU A 230 43.39 17.12 -8.08
N LEU A 231 44.17 16.41 -7.26
CA LEU A 231 44.24 16.66 -5.82
C LEU A 231 44.61 18.12 -5.48
N SER A 232 45.58 18.69 -6.18
CA SER A 232 46.04 20.06 -5.93
C SER A 232 45.00 21.12 -6.29
N SER A 233 44.24 20.93 -7.38
CA SER A 233 43.17 21.86 -7.79
C SER A 233 41.93 21.72 -6.91
N VAL A 234 41.60 20.49 -6.49
CA VAL A 234 40.52 20.19 -5.54
C VAL A 234 40.79 20.78 -4.15
N VAL A 235 42.02 20.67 -3.65
CA VAL A 235 42.43 21.31 -2.39
C VAL A 235 42.35 22.84 -2.50
N ALA A 236 42.80 23.41 -3.63
CA ALA A 236 42.75 24.86 -3.86
C ALA A 236 41.31 25.40 -3.95
N SER A 237 40.39 24.69 -4.60
CA SER A 237 38.98 25.11 -4.71
C SER A 237 38.23 25.06 -3.38
N LEU A 238 38.69 24.26 -2.42
CA LEU A 238 38.20 24.20 -1.04
C LEU A 238 38.92 25.17 -0.07
N GLY A 239 39.78 26.05 -0.58
CA GLY A 239 40.51 27.05 0.22
C GLY A 239 41.81 26.56 0.87
N GLY A 240 42.24 25.33 0.57
CA GLY A 240 43.47 24.75 1.13
C GLY A 240 43.30 24.11 2.52
N PHE A 241 44.35 23.41 2.97
CA PHE A 241 44.31 22.60 4.20
C PHE A 241 44.08 23.42 5.49
N GLU A 242 44.40 24.71 5.50
CA GLU A 242 44.17 25.62 6.63
C GLU A 242 42.69 25.75 7.02
N HIS A 243 41.77 25.54 6.06
CA HIS A 243 40.33 25.51 6.30
C HIS A 243 39.84 24.19 6.93
N GLY A 244 40.74 23.22 7.11
CA GLY A 244 40.46 21.90 7.69
C GLY A 244 39.70 21.00 6.71
N LEU A 245 40.42 20.05 6.10
CA LEU A 245 39.86 19.12 5.12
C LEU A 245 39.83 17.67 5.65
N TYR A 246 38.93 16.87 5.11
CA TYR A 246 38.92 15.41 5.26
C TYR A 246 38.47 14.76 3.95
N VAL A 247 38.74 13.47 3.81
CA VAL A 247 38.43 12.67 2.63
C VAL A 247 37.49 11.55 3.01
N GLU A 248 36.45 11.36 2.20
CA GLU A 248 35.62 10.16 2.20
C GLU A 248 35.91 9.35 0.94
N ARG A 249 35.86 8.03 1.08
CA ARG A 249 35.76 7.12 -0.05
C ARG A 249 34.48 7.39 -0.83
N TRP A 250 34.58 7.44 -2.16
CA TRP A 250 33.40 7.58 -3.00
C TRP A 250 32.42 6.42 -2.79
N THR A 251 31.20 6.75 -2.38
CA THR A 251 30.16 5.77 -2.10
C THR A 251 29.30 5.55 -3.33
N SER A 252 29.37 4.35 -3.92
CA SER A 252 28.54 3.93 -5.05
C SER A 252 27.11 3.58 -4.61
N PHE A 253 26.34 4.61 -4.20
CA PHE A 253 24.95 4.48 -3.80
C PHE A 253 24.00 4.35 -5.00
N VAL A 254 22.83 3.74 -4.77
CA VAL A 254 21.71 3.65 -5.73
C VAL A 254 20.56 4.59 -5.39
N LYS A 255 20.43 4.99 -4.13
CA LYS A 255 19.45 5.97 -3.63
C LYS A 255 20.04 6.73 -2.46
N GLU A 256 19.68 8.00 -2.37
CA GLU A 256 19.83 8.79 -1.14
C GLU A 256 18.52 8.69 -0.37
N LEU A 257 18.62 8.41 0.91
CA LEU A 257 17.50 8.25 1.82
C LEU A 257 17.64 9.25 2.96
N SER A 258 16.51 9.65 3.55
CA SER A 258 16.52 10.45 4.78
C SER A 258 15.49 9.93 5.78
N VAL A 259 15.80 10.08 7.06
CA VAL A 259 14.89 9.78 8.17
C VAL A 259 14.91 10.98 9.12
N ILE A 260 13.73 11.55 9.35
CA ILE A 260 13.55 12.52 10.43
C ILE A 260 13.30 11.76 11.73
N VAL A 261 14.05 12.08 12.78
CA VAL A 261 13.93 11.49 14.11
C VAL A 261 13.68 12.62 15.11
N ALA A 262 12.61 12.52 15.89
CA ALA A 262 12.39 13.38 17.04
C ALA A 262 12.90 12.69 18.31
N ARG A 263 13.58 13.45 19.17
CA ARG A 263 14.10 13.00 20.47
C ARG A 263 13.55 13.94 21.55
N SER A 264 12.82 13.43 22.52
CA SER A 264 12.31 14.22 23.66
C SER A 264 13.37 14.39 24.75
N ARG A 265 13.09 15.27 25.72
CA ARG A 265 13.98 15.57 26.86
C ARG A 265 14.34 14.34 27.71
N ASP A 266 13.41 13.38 27.85
CA ASP A 266 13.62 12.10 28.53
C ASP A 266 14.43 11.08 27.70
N GLY A 267 14.83 11.43 26.47
CA GLY A 267 15.56 10.55 25.55
C GLY A 267 14.68 9.57 24.76
N SER A 268 13.34 9.62 24.90
CA SER A 268 12.46 8.85 24.02
C SER A 268 12.57 9.34 22.57
N THR A 269 12.36 8.44 21.60
CA THR A 269 12.51 8.74 20.17
C THR A 269 11.33 8.25 19.35
N VAL A 270 10.91 9.04 18.37
CA VAL A 270 10.02 8.58 17.29
C VAL A 270 10.61 8.93 15.92
N CYS A 271 10.41 8.05 14.95
CA CYS A 271 10.96 8.20 13.60
C CYS A 271 9.84 8.39 12.57
N TYR A 272 10.04 9.34 11.67
CA TYR A 272 9.20 9.49 10.49
C TYR A 272 9.47 8.40 9.45
N PRO A 273 8.55 8.17 8.50
CA PRO A 273 8.77 7.27 7.39
C PRO A 273 10.05 7.63 6.63
N VAL A 274 10.82 6.62 6.23
CA VAL A 274 12.00 6.81 5.37
C VAL A 274 11.57 7.44 4.06
N VAL A 275 12.22 8.53 3.67
CA VAL A 275 12.00 9.22 2.39
C VAL A 275 13.19 8.99 1.45
N GLU A 276 12.94 9.12 0.15
CA GLU A 276 13.98 9.18 -0.87
C GLU A 276 14.22 10.64 -1.25
N THR A 277 15.46 11.09 -1.19
CA THR A 277 15.88 12.45 -1.55
C THR A 277 16.55 12.40 -2.92
N ILE A 278 16.19 13.33 -3.81
CA ILE A 278 16.77 13.43 -5.14
C ILE A 278 17.45 14.79 -5.24
N HIS A 279 18.78 14.79 -5.26
CA HIS A 279 19.59 15.98 -5.41
C HIS A 279 19.88 16.28 -6.89
N LYS A 280 19.94 17.57 -7.21
CA LYS A 280 20.47 18.09 -8.48
C LYS A 280 21.44 19.21 -8.15
N ASP A 281 22.64 19.19 -8.75
CA ASP A 281 23.70 20.16 -8.48
C ASP A 281 24.02 20.29 -6.97
N ASN A 282 23.98 19.15 -6.25
CA ASN A 282 24.12 19.01 -4.79
C ASN A 282 23.02 19.68 -3.94
N ILE A 283 21.88 20.05 -4.52
CA ILE A 283 20.74 20.67 -3.84
C ILE A 283 19.54 19.73 -3.88
N CYS A 284 18.89 19.52 -2.73
CA CYS A 284 17.71 18.67 -2.63
C CYS A 284 16.57 19.26 -3.47
N HIS A 285 16.16 18.55 -4.51
CA HIS A 285 15.20 19.02 -5.52
C HIS A 285 13.83 18.39 -5.31
N VAL A 286 13.79 17.08 -5.02
CA VAL A 286 12.57 16.29 -4.81
C VAL A 286 12.73 15.38 -3.59
N VAL A 287 11.66 15.21 -2.83
CA VAL A 287 11.56 14.26 -1.71
C VAL A 287 10.35 13.36 -1.94
N GLU A 288 10.55 12.05 -2.07
CA GLU A 288 9.47 11.08 -2.17
C GLU A 288 9.21 10.36 -0.84
N ALA A 289 7.98 10.45 -0.34
CA ALA A 289 7.56 9.78 0.89
C ALA A 289 6.40 8.79 0.62
N PRO A 290 6.46 7.54 1.12
CA PRO A 290 7.66 6.87 1.64
C PRO A 290 8.66 6.53 0.52
N ALA A 291 9.91 6.16 0.85
CA ALA A 291 10.93 5.71 -0.11
C ALA A 291 10.51 4.43 -0.86
N GLU A 292 10.88 4.31 -2.15
CA GLU A 292 10.60 3.12 -2.98
C GLU A 292 11.69 2.05 -2.77
N VAL A 293 11.73 1.49 -1.56
CA VAL A 293 12.70 0.46 -1.14
C VAL A 293 12.01 -0.69 -0.38
N PRO A 294 12.57 -1.91 -0.35
CA PRO A 294 12.02 -3.02 0.43
C PRO A 294 11.90 -2.68 1.92
N ASP A 295 10.90 -3.22 2.61
CA ASP A 295 10.64 -2.89 4.02
C ASP A 295 11.79 -3.28 4.96
N LYS A 296 12.63 -4.25 4.58
CA LYS A 296 13.89 -4.56 5.28
C LYS A 296 14.85 -3.36 5.27
N ILE A 297 14.95 -2.65 4.15
CA ILE A 297 15.78 -1.45 3.99
C ILE A 297 15.19 -0.28 4.76
N LYS A 298 13.86 -0.11 4.74
CA LYS A 298 13.20 0.92 5.57
C LYS A 298 13.53 0.73 7.05
N LYS A 299 13.35 -0.49 7.57
CA LYS A 299 13.70 -0.84 8.96
C LYS A 299 15.18 -0.63 9.26
N LEU A 300 16.08 -1.00 8.34
CA LEU A 300 17.52 -0.78 8.51
C LEU A 300 17.86 0.72 8.59
N ALA A 301 17.31 1.53 7.69
CA ALA A 301 17.49 2.98 7.68
C ALA A 301 16.94 3.66 8.95
N THR A 302 15.73 3.29 9.38
CA THR A 302 15.16 3.74 10.66
C THR A 302 16.04 3.35 11.84
N ASN A 303 16.54 2.12 11.90
CA ASN A 303 17.40 1.65 13.00
C ASN A 303 18.76 2.38 13.01
N VAL A 304 19.38 2.63 11.85
CA VAL A 304 20.63 3.40 11.73
C VAL A 304 20.42 4.84 12.21
N ALA A 305 19.34 5.48 11.76
CA ALA A 305 19.00 6.84 12.16
C ALA A 305 18.69 6.95 13.66
N GLU A 306 17.83 6.08 14.20
CA GLU A 306 17.49 6.08 15.63
C GLU A 306 18.72 5.83 16.51
N LYS A 307 19.60 4.89 16.12
CA LYS A 307 20.85 4.61 16.84
C LYS A 307 21.81 5.80 16.80
N ALA A 308 21.90 6.52 15.68
CA ALA A 308 22.74 7.72 15.56
C ALA A 308 22.21 8.86 16.44
N ILE A 309 20.90 9.09 16.48
CA ILE A 309 20.32 10.17 17.30
C ILE A 309 20.30 9.83 18.80
N LYS A 310 20.22 8.54 19.18
CA LYS A 310 20.41 8.09 20.56
C LYS A 310 21.83 8.27 21.10
N SER A 311 22.84 8.47 20.24
CA SER A 311 24.20 8.82 20.69
C SER A 311 24.46 10.33 20.79
N LEU A 312 23.45 11.16 20.53
CA LEU A 312 23.50 12.62 20.70
C LEU A 312 22.69 13.06 21.92
N GLU A 313 23.01 14.26 22.41
CA GLU A 313 22.37 14.90 23.55
C GLU A 313 21.38 15.99 23.13
N GLY A 314 20.41 16.27 24.01
CA GLY A 314 19.38 17.28 23.80
C GLY A 314 18.11 16.77 23.13
N ALA A 315 17.10 17.61 23.16
CA ALA A 315 15.79 17.39 22.58
C ALA A 315 15.63 18.14 21.24
N GLY A 316 14.64 17.73 20.46
CA GLY A 316 14.28 18.38 19.21
C GLY A 316 14.05 17.37 18.08
N VAL A 317 14.35 17.81 16.87
CA VAL A 317 14.19 17.04 15.63
C VAL A 317 15.53 17.03 14.92
N PHE A 318 15.89 15.87 14.41
CA PHE A 318 17.15 15.59 13.75
C PHE A 318 16.85 14.94 12.41
N ALA A 319 17.44 15.43 11.32
CA ALA A 319 17.46 14.71 10.06
C ALA A 319 18.74 13.86 10.00
N VAL A 320 18.57 12.60 9.60
CA VAL A 320 19.67 11.70 9.27
C VAL A 320 19.62 11.46 7.76
N GLU A 321 20.70 11.81 7.07
CA GLU A 321 20.90 11.51 5.66
C GLU A 321 21.70 10.22 5.49
N LEU A 322 21.29 9.40 4.53
CA LEU A 322 21.71 8.02 4.38
C LEU A 322 21.94 7.68 2.91
N PHE A 323 22.96 6.88 2.63
CA PHE A 323 23.20 6.27 1.33
C PHE A 323 22.78 4.80 1.35
N LEU A 324 21.94 4.39 0.39
CA LEU A 324 21.65 2.99 0.11
C LEU A 324 22.60 2.49 -0.99
N THR A 325 23.41 1.48 -0.73
CA THR A 325 24.36 0.91 -1.69
C THR A 325 23.75 -0.23 -2.53
N GLN A 326 24.41 -0.62 -3.64
CA GLN A 326 23.99 -1.74 -4.49
C GLN A 326 23.91 -3.08 -3.73
N ASP A 327 24.77 -3.30 -2.73
CA ASP A 327 24.78 -4.46 -1.85
C ASP A 327 23.85 -4.32 -0.63
N ASN A 328 22.92 -3.36 -0.65
CA ASN A 328 21.89 -3.11 0.35
C ASN A 328 22.40 -2.69 1.74
N GLN A 329 23.59 -2.09 1.83
CA GLN A 329 24.03 -1.39 3.04
C GLN A 329 23.34 -0.03 3.13
N VAL A 330 23.16 0.46 4.36
CA VAL A 330 22.67 1.81 4.62
C VAL A 330 23.74 2.53 5.45
N LEU A 331 24.40 3.51 4.84
CA LEU A 331 25.53 4.24 5.42
C LEU A 331 25.10 5.68 5.75
N LEU A 332 25.49 6.23 6.90
CA LEU A 332 25.16 7.60 7.27
C LEU A 332 26.06 8.60 6.52
N ASN A 333 25.41 9.49 5.75
CA ASN A 333 26.05 10.61 5.09
C ASN A 333 26.33 11.72 6.10
N GLU A 334 25.27 12.31 6.67
CA GLU A 334 25.36 13.32 7.71
C GLU A 334 24.10 13.41 8.58
N VAL A 335 24.17 14.21 9.64
CA VAL A 335 23.06 14.58 10.53
C VAL A 335 22.94 16.10 10.63
N ALA A 336 21.71 16.60 10.65
CA ALA A 336 21.35 17.99 10.93
C ALA A 336 20.39 18.04 12.16
N PRO A 337 20.75 18.72 13.27
CA PRO A 337 20.03 18.67 14.55
C PRO A 337 18.93 19.75 14.63
N ARG A 338 18.13 19.84 13.57
CA ARG A 338 17.08 20.84 13.36
C ARG A 338 16.03 20.28 12.39
N PRO A 339 14.84 20.90 12.27
CA PRO A 339 13.93 20.64 11.16
C PRO A 339 14.65 20.75 9.80
N HIS A 340 14.30 19.88 8.85
CA HIS A 340 15.09 19.71 7.62
C HIS A 340 14.25 19.76 6.35
N ASN A 341 14.91 19.99 5.21
CA ASN A 341 14.31 20.05 3.88
C ASN A 341 13.62 18.72 3.52
N SER A 342 14.29 17.60 3.79
CA SER A 342 13.72 16.25 3.61
C SER A 342 12.50 15.95 4.48
N GLY A 343 12.22 16.77 5.51
CA GLY A 343 11.03 16.66 6.36
C GLY A 343 9.88 17.60 5.99
N HIS A 344 10.00 18.45 4.95
CA HIS A 344 8.96 19.44 4.61
C HIS A 344 7.61 18.78 4.28
N HIS A 345 7.62 17.62 3.61
CA HIS A 345 6.42 16.85 3.29
C HIS A 345 5.55 16.49 4.52
N THR A 346 6.12 16.50 5.74
CA THR A 346 5.41 16.09 6.97
C THR A 346 4.26 17.02 7.33
N ILE A 347 4.23 18.27 6.83
CA ILE A 347 3.14 19.22 7.06
C ILE A 347 1.82 18.66 6.47
N GLU A 348 1.83 18.32 5.18
CA GLU A 348 0.64 17.81 4.48
C GLU A 348 0.44 16.30 4.63
N SER A 349 1.52 15.52 4.76
CA SER A 349 1.45 14.06 4.62
C SER A 349 1.45 13.27 5.94
N CYS A 350 1.87 13.85 7.06
CA CYS A 350 1.91 13.19 8.38
C CYS A 350 0.87 13.76 9.36
N TYR A 351 0.56 13.02 10.43
CA TYR A 351 -0.33 13.53 11.48
C TYR A 351 0.29 14.69 12.27
N THR A 352 1.57 14.57 12.66
CA THR A 352 2.32 15.66 13.31
C THR A 352 3.44 16.13 12.39
N SER A 353 3.51 17.43 12.08
CA SER A 353 4.61 17.99 11.27
C SER A 353 5.94 17.96 12.04
N GLN A 354 7.07 17.93 11.34
CA GLN A 354 8.38 18.01 11.99
C GLN A 354 8.57 19.29 12.84
N TYR A 355 7.84 20.36 12.54
CA TYR A 355 7.93 21.64 13.23
C TYR A 355 7.18 21.60 14.57
N GLU A 356 5.94 21.13 14.56
CA GLU A 356 5.18 20.85 15.77
C GLU A 356 5.89 19.80 16.63
N GLN A 357 6.45 18.77 16.01
CA GLN A 357 7.20 17.73 16.71
C GLN A 357 8.49 18.27 17.36
N HIS A 358 9.18 19.21 16.69
CA HIS A 358 10.32 19.91 17.28
C HIS A 358 9.91 20.72 18.50
N LEU A 359 8.83 21.52 18.40
CA LEU A 359 8.27 22.28 19.53
C LEU A 359 7.90 21.38 20.70
N ARG A 360 7.17 20.27 20.44
CA ARG A 360 6.80 19.29 21.47
C ARG A 360 8.05 18.72 22.15
N ALA A 361 9.04 18.30 21.38
CA ALA A 361 10.28 17.76 21.89
C ALA A 361 11.06 18.75 22.76
N ILE A 362 11.32 19.98 22.28
CA ILE A 362 12.07 20.99 23.04
C ILE A 362 11.29 21.54 24.23
N LEU A 363 9.96 21.53 24.23
CA LEU A 363 9.14 21.95 25.37
C LEU A 363 8.89 20.82 26.39
N GLY A 364 9.32 19.58 26.12
CA GLY A 364 9.04 18.44 26.99
C GLY A 364 7.59 17.94 26.95
N LEU A 365 6.84 18.31 25.91
CA LEU A 365 5.49 17.81 25.67
C LEU A 365 5.55 16.38 25.08
N PRO A 366 4.47 15.58 25.19
CA PRO A 366 4.39 14.27 24.55
C PRO A 366 4.66 14.34 23.04
N LEU A 367 5.52 13.44 22.54
CA LEU A 367 5.80 13.32 21.12
C LEU A 367 4.54 12.88 20.36
N GLY A 368 4.31 13.51 19.20
CA GLY A 368 3.19 13.18 18.31
C GLY A 368 3.41 11.94 17.47
N ASP A 369 2.33 11.47 16.85
CA ASP A 369 2.38 10.43 15.83
C ASP A 369 3.07 10.96 14.55
N PRO A 370 4.21 10.37 14.14
CA PRO A 370 4.91 10.72 12.90
C PRO A 370 4.35 9.99 11.67
N SER A 371 3.35 9.12 11.82
CA SER A 371 2.80 8.30 10.74
C SER A 371 2.15 9.15 9.64
N MET A 372 2.13 8.60 8.42
CA MET A 372 1.56 9.27 7.26
C MET A 372 0.03 9.14 7.24
N LYS A 373 -0.67 10.28 7.22
CA LYS A 373 -2.12 10.40 6.99
C LYS A 373 -2.48 10.31 5.50
N ALA A 374 -1.54 10.63 4.61
CA ALA A 374 -1.68 10.45 3.17
C ALA A 374 -0.82 9.27 2.67
N PRO A 375 -1.34 8.32 1.87
CA PRO A 375 -0.58 7.12 1.46
C PRO A 375 0.72 7.38 0.66
N ALA A 376 0.78 8.51 -0.06
CA ALA A 376 1.97 8.95 -0.77
C ALA A 376 2.08 10.47 -0.78
N SER A 377 3.30 10.97 -0.82
CA SER A 377 3.62 12.38 -0.95
C SER A 377 4.87 12.59 -1.81
N ILE A 378 4.89 13.66 -2.58
CA ILE A 378 6.12 14.22 -3.15
C ILE A 378 6.23 15.67 -2.74
N MET A 379 7.37 16.07 -2.18
CA MET A 379 7.70 17.46 -1.98
C MET A 379 8.74 17.89 -3.04
N TYR A 380 8.53 19.08 -3.62
CA TYR A 380 9.32 19.68 -4.69
C TYR A 380 9.82 21.06 -4.24
N ASN A 381 11.12 21.34 -4.32
CA ASN A 381 11.66 22.65 -3.96
C ASN A 381 11.43 23.68 -5.07
N ILE A 382 10.88 24.84 -4.71
CA ILE A 382 10.88 26.02 -5.57
C ILE A 382 12.24 26.70 -5.37
N LEU A 383 13.17 26.48 -6.30
CA LEU A 383 14.46 27.15 -6.33
C LEU A 383 14.37 28.42 -7.18
N GLY A 384 15.24 29.39 -6.94
CA GLY A 384 15.49 30.45 -7.93
C GLY A 384 16.14 29.87 -9.17
N GLU A 385 15.41 29.87 -10.29
CA GLU A 385 15.95 29.49 -11.61
C GLU A 385 16.62 30.68 -12.29
N ASP A 386 16.19 31.91 -11.97
CA ASP A 386 16.82 33.15 -12.40
C ASP A 386 16.92 34.20 -11.28
N GLU A 387 17.61 35.31 -11.56
CA GLU A 387 17.77 36.45 -10.65
C GLU A 387 16.60 37.45 -10.77
N GLY A 388 16.28 38.14 -9.67
CA GLY A 388 15.33 39.27 -9.68
C GLY A 388 13.93 38.95 -10.24
N GLU A 389 13.33 39.91 -10.94
CA GLU A 389 11.93 39.83 -11.40
C GLU A 389 11.65 38.64 -12.32
N ALA A 390 12.62 38.27 -13.18
CA ALA A 390 12.51 37.10 -14.05
C ALA A 390 12.42 35.80 -13.23
N GLY A 391 13.21 35.68 -12.17
CA GLY A 391 13.13 34.56 -11.24
C GLY A 391 11.81 34.54 -10.47
N PHE A 392 11.34 35.70 -9.98
CA PHE A 392 10.05 35.79 -9.29
C PHE A 392 8.90 35.39 -10.21
N THR A 393 8.89 35.83 -11.46
CA THR A 393 7.87 35.47 -12.46
C THR A 393 7.82 33.95 -12.67
N GLN A 394 8.96 33.30 -12.88
CA GLN A 394 9.03 31.84 -13.07
C GLN A 394 8.55 31.07 -11.83
N ALA A 395 8.94 31.50 -10.63
CA ALA A 395 8.47 30.91 -9.38
C ALA A 395 6.94 31.07 -9.21
N HIS A 396 6.38 32.24 -9.51
CA HIS A 396 4.94 32.49 -9.40
C HIS A 396 4.12 31.71 -10.44
N GLN A 397 4.61 31.54 -11.67
CA GLN A 397 3.98 30.66 -12.67
C GLN A 397 3.93 29.20 -12.21
N LEU A 398 4.96 28.72 -11.51
CA LEU A 398 4.94 27.37 -10.91
C LEU A 398 3.94 27.28 -9.75
N ILE A 399 3.83 28.34 -8.94
CA ILE A 399 2.84 28.44 -7.85
C ILE A 399 1.42 28.45 -8.41
N GLU A 400 1.12 29.27 -9.41
CA GLU A 400 -0.18 29.36 -10.09
C GLU A 400 -0.61 27.98 -10.60
N ARG A 401 0.26 27.27 -11.32
CA ARG A 401 -0.01 25.90 -11.77
C ARG A 401 -0.24 24.93 -10.61
N ALA A 402 0.43 25.11 -9.47
CA ALA A 402 0.26 24.24 -8.30
C ALA A 402 -1.10 24.41 -7.62
N LEU A 403 -1.71 25.60 -7.67
CA LEU A 403 -3.05 25.83 -7.13
C LEU A 403 -4.12 25.01 -7.88
N ASP A 404 -3.91 24.72 -9.17
CA ASP A 404 -4.76 23.87 -10.02
C ASP A 404 -4.48 22.34 -9.89
N ILE A 405 -3.60 21.92 -8.98
CA ILE A 405 -3.26 20.51 -8.76
C ILE A 405 -3.93 20.01 -7.47
N SER A 406 -4.93 19.14 -7.63
CA SER A 406 -5.57 18.44 -6.52
C SER A 406 -4.53 17.77 -5.61
N GLY A 407 -4.58 18.09 -4.31
CA GLY A 407 -3.65 17.58 -3.31
C GLY A 407 -2.27 18.25 -3.28
N ALA A 408 -2.03 19.31 -4.06
CA ALA A 408 -0.86 20.16 -3.89
C ALA A 408 -1.09 21.22 -2.79
N SER A 409 -0.01 21.63 -2.15
CA SER A 409 0.01 22.75 -1.19
C SER A 409 1.31 23.51 -1.34
N VAL A 410 1.21 24.84 -1.44
CA VAL A 410 2.34 25.74 -1.72
C VAL A 410 2.80 26.40 -0.42
N HIS A 411 4.09 26.33 -0.15
CA HIS A 411 4.75 27.01 0.96
C HIS A 411 5.74 28.05 0.43
N TRP A 412 5.36 29.32 0.46
CA TRP A 412 6.23 30.43 0.04
C TRP A 412 6.96 31.05 1.23
N TYR A 413 8.29 31.09 1.17
CA TYR A 413 9.09 31.59 2.28
C TYR A 413 9.11 33.12 2.36
N ALA A 414 8.71 33.84 1.30
CA ALA A 414 8.73 35.30 1.21
C ALA A 414 10.14 35.89 1.45
N LYS A 415 11.16 35.28 0.84
CA LYS A 415 12.52 35.84 0.85
C LYS A 415 12.56 37.08 -0.08
N PRO A 416 13.15 38.21 0.35
CA PRO A 416 13.04 39.48 -0.36
C PRO A 416 13.74 39.48 -1.73
N GLU A 417 14.78 38.67 -1.90
CA GLU A 417 15.48 38.51 -3.18
C GLU A 417 15.45 37.05 -3.62
N ILE A 418 15.04 36.81 -4.86
CA ILE A 418 15.36 35.55 -5.54
C ILE A 418 16.76 35.61 -6.10
N ARG A 419 17.52 34.52 -5.86
CA ARG A 419 18.85 34.29 -6.40
C ARG A 419 18.93 32.87 -6.94
N LYS A 420 19.75 32.62 -7.95
CA LYS A 420 19.93 31.28 -8.53
C LYS A 420 20.24 30.27 -7.44
N GLN A 421 19.60 29.11 -7.53
CA GLN A 421 19.68 28.00 -6.57
C GLN A 421 19.20 28.30 -5.13
N ARG A 422 18.75 29.52 -4.80
CA ARG A 422 18.18 29.84 -3.47
C ARG A 422 16.83 29.13 -3.32
N LYS A 423 16.64 28.39 -2.22
CA LYS A 423 15.34 27.78 -1.87
C LYS A 423 14.34 28.89 -1.51
N MET A 424 13.35 29.15 -2.35
CA MET A 424 12.36 30.22 -2.20
C MET A 424 11.02 29.74 -1.63
N GLY A 425 10.70 28.49 -1.84
CA GLY A 425 9.51 27.82 -1.30
C GLY A 425 9.56 26.33 -1.55
N HIS A 426 8.46 25.64 -1.26
CA HIS A 426 8.24 24.26 -1.71
C HIS A 426 6.78 24.01 -2.05
N ILE A 427 6.55 22.90 -2.75
CA ILE A 427 5.21 22.39 -3.08
C ILE A 427 5.16 20.94 -2.59
N THR A 428 4.21 20.62 -1.72
CA THR A 428 3.93 19.24 -1.31
C THR A 428 2.70 18.74 -2.05
N ILE A 429 2.81 17.63 -2.76
CA ILE A 429 1.72 16.96 -3.47
C ILE A 429 1.42 15.64 -2.76
N VAL A 430 0.26 15.52 -2.12
CA VAL A 430 -0.23 14.28 -1.48
C VAL A 430 -1.24 13.55 -2.37
N GLY A 431 -1.37 12.23 -2.19
CA GLY A 431 -2.32 11.42 -2.95
C GLY A 431 -2.42 9.96 -2.50
N PRO A 432 -3.37 9.19 -3.08
CA PRO A 432 -3.63 7.79 -2.70
C PRO A 432 -2.52 6.81 -3.11
N SER A 433 -1.62 7.19 -4.02
CA SER A 433 -0.50 6.34 -4.46
C SER A 433 0.67 7.15 -5.01
N LYS A 434 1.89 6.58 -4.99
CA LYS A 434 3.08 7.18 -5.64
C LYS A 434 2.83 7.55 -7.10
N TYR A 435 2.10 6.70 -7.81
CA TYR A 435 1.71 6.96 -9.19
C TYR A 435 0.88 8.24 -9.33
N SER A 436 -0.13 8.42 -8.48
CA SER A 436 -0.99 9.62 -8.52
C SER A 436 -0.21 10.93 -8.27
N VAL A 437 0.73 10.94 -7.31
CA VAL A 437 1.53 12.13 -7.01
C VAL A 437 2.61 12.40 -8.07
N LYS A 438 3.17 11.36 -8.71
CA LYS A 438 4.08 11.52 -9.87
C LYS A 438 3.36 12.11 -11.08
N ALA A 439 2.18 11.60 -11.43
CA ALA A 439 1.37 12.16 -12.53
C ALA A 439 0.96 13.62 -12.28
N ARG A 440 0.63 13.97 -11.03
CA ARG A 440 0.35 15.36 -10.60
C ARG A 440 1.60 16.25 -10.70
N LEU A 441 2.77 15.76 -10.31
CA LEU A 441 4.05 16.46 -10.47
C LEU A 441 4.40 16.69 -11.94
N ASP A 442 4.23 15.70 -12.80
CA ASP A 442 4.54 15.85 -14.22
C ASP A 442 3.60 16.86 -14.91
N LYS A 443 2.30 16.91 -14.51
CA LYS A 443 1.36 17.97 -14.91
C LYS A 443 1.82 19.35 -14.42
N LEU A 444 2.22 19.48 -13.14
CA LEU A 444 2.73 20.74 -12.56
C LEU A 444 3.96 21.27 -13.31
N LEU A 445 4.88 20.39 -13.67
CA LEU A 445 6.13 20.72 -14.34
C LEU A 445 6.02 20.79 -15.87
N GLN A 446 4.82 20.65 -16.43
CA GLN A 446 4.54 20.69 -17.87
C GLN A 446 5.45 19.79 -18.71
N ARG A 447 5.93 18.68 -18.12
CA ARG A 447 6.71 17.67 -18.83
C ARG A 447 5.79 17.01 -19.85
N ASP A 448 6.26 16.89 -21.09
CA ASP A 448 5.49 16.50 -22.29
C ASP A 448 4.26 15.66 -21.96
N ALA A 449 3.09 16.24 -22.20
CA ALA A 449 1.80 15.82 -21.68
C ALA A 449 1.63 14.29 -21.68
N TYR A 450 1.77 13.70 -20.49
CA TYR A 450 1.29 12.37 -20.09
C TYR A 450 1.15 11.40 -21.29
N ASP A 451 2.26 10.84 -21.77
CA ASP A 451 2.22 9.86 -22.86
C ASP A 451 1.29 8.70 -22.46
N PRO A 452 0.12 8.51 -23.12
CA PRO A 452 -0.84 7.47 -22.74
C PRO A 452 -0.26 6.05 -22.87
N LYS A 453 0.90 5.90 -23.53
CA LYS A 453 1.64 4.64 -23.69
C LYS A 453 2.68 4.40 -22.58
N LYS A 454 3.01 5.39 -21.75
CA LYS A 454 3.92 5.29 -20.58
C LYS A 454 3.18 5.20 -19.24
N VAL A 455 1.86 5.14 -19.27
CA VAL A 455 1.04 5.00 -18.08
C VAL A 455 1.32 3.66 -17.42
N LYS A 456 1.84 3.66 -16.18
CA LYS A 456 1.89 2.44 -15.37
C LYS A 456 0.44 1.97 -15.14
N PRO A 457 0.06 0.76 -15.58
CA PRO A 457 -1.32 0.31 -15.52
C PRO A 457 -1.75 0.08 -14.07
N ARG A 458 -2.98 0.48 -13.74
CA ARG A 458 -3.65 0.16 -12.46
C ARG A 458 -4.34 -1.20 -12.52
N ALA A 459 -4.80 -1.61 -13.70
CA ALA A 459 -5.42 -2.90 -13.95
C ALA A 459 -4.68 -3.70 -15.04
N ALA A 460 -4.71 -5.03 -14.96
CA ALA A 460 -4.15 -5.91 -15.99
C ALA A 460 -5.22 -6.86 -16.54
N ILE A 461 -5.28 -7.00 -17.86
CA ILE A 461 -6.09 -8.00 -18.56
C ILE A 461 -5.15 -9.04 -19.13
N ILE A 462 -5.21 -10.26 -18.61
CA ILE A 462 -4.38 -11.38 -19.05
C ILE A 462 -5.21 -12.38 -19.84
N MET A 463 -4.72 -12.72 -21.04
CA MET A 463 -5.30 -13.72 -21.92
C MET A 463 -4.37 -14.93 -22.05
N GLY A 464 -4.89 -16.15 -22.11
CA GLY A 464 -4.11 -17.37 -22.39
C GLY A 464 -3.78 -17.52 -23.88
N SER A 465 -4.63 -16.94 -24.73
CA SER A 465 -4.51 -16.88 -26.19
C SER A 465 -5.18 -15.63 -26.77
N ASP A 466 -4.83 -15.33 -28.01
CA ASP A 466 -5.53 -14.41 -28.91
C ASP A 466 -7.02 -14.75 -29.09
N SER A 467 -7.38 -16.04 -29.03
CA SER A 467 -8.78 -16.53 -29.02
C SER A 467 -9.65 -15.96 -27.90
N ASP A 468 -9.06 -15.46 -26.81
CA ASP A 468 -9.80 -14.99 -25.64
C ASP A 468 -10.21 -13.52 -25.82
N LEU A 469 -9.56 -12.79 -26.75
CA LEU A 469 -9.77 -11.37 -27.00
C LEU A 469 -11.23 -10.99 -27.32
N PRO A 470 -12.04 -11.77 -28.08
CA PRO A 470 -13.43 -11.43 -28.36
C PRO A 470 -14.30 -11.30 -27.10
N VAL A 471 -13.93 -11.98 -26.01
CA VAL A 471 -14.55 -11.89 -24.68
C VAL A 471 -13.82 -10.84 -23.83
N MET A 472 -12.50 -10.95 -23.69
CA MET A 472 -11.73 -10.12 -22.75
C MET A 472 -11.67 -8.63 -23.15
N LYS A 473 -11.99 -8.28 -24.40
CA LYS A 473 -12.17 -6.88 -24.83
C LYS A 473 -13.27 -6.15 -24.03
N ASP A 474 -14.29 -6.85 -23.53
CA ASP A 474 -15.44 -6.20 -22.89
C ASP A 474 -15.05 -5.67 -21.50
N ALA A 475 -14.15 -6.36 -20.80
CA ALA A 475 -13.46 -5.81 -19.62
C ALA A 475 -12.66 -4.54 -19.98
N ALA A 476 -11.95 -4.54 -21.11
CA ALA A 476 -11.17 -3.40 -21.57
C ALA A 476 -12.05 -2.19 -21.92
N VAL A 477 -13.24 -2.41 -22.49
CA VAL A 477 -14.24 -1.35 -22.77
C VAL A 477 -14.72 -0.71 -21.46
N VAL A 478 -15.03 -1.51 -20.44
CA VAL A 478 -15.41 -0.98 -19.12
C VAL A 478 -14.28 -0.16 -18.50
N LEU A 479 -13.05 -0.69 -18.44
CA LEU A 479 -11.92 0.05 -17.86
C LEU A 479 -11.67 1.39 -18.59
N LYS A 480 -11.82 1.42 -19.93
CA LYS A 480 -11.80 2.68 -20.70
C LYS A 480 -12.93 3.63 -20.31
N LYS A 481 -14.18 3.17 -20.18
CA LYS A 481 -15.33 4.02 -19.80
C LYS A 481 -15.08 4.74 -18.47
N PHE A 482 -14.42 4.07 -17.52
CA PHE A 482 -14.08 4.62 -16.21
C PHE A 482 -12.72 5.36 -16.14
N ASN A 483 -12.05 5.57 -17.28
CA ASN A 483 -10.71 6.18 -17.37
C ASN A 483 -9.63 5.48 -16.51
N ILE A 484 -9.80 4.17 -16.26
CA ILE A 484 -8.81 3.36 -15.54
C ILE A 484 -7.72 2.93 -16.54
N PRO A 485 -6.44 3.26 -16.31
CA PRO A 485 -5.37 2.78 -17.18
C PRO A 485 -5.09 1.31 -16.93
N PHE A 486 -4.97 0.54 -18.01
CA PHE A 486 -4.74 -0.89 -17.96
C PHE A 486 -3.80 -1.38 -19.06
N GLU A 487 -3.16 -2.51 -18.81
CA GLU A 487 -2.44 -3.27 -19.83
C GLU A 487 -3.25 -4.50 -20.26
N LEU A 488 -3.13 -4.88 -21.52
CA LEU A 488 -3.76 -6.08 -22.09
C LEU A 488 -2.66 -6.91 -22.75
N THR A 489 -2.51 -8.17 -22.33
CA THR A 489 -1.38 -9.00 -22.75
C THR A 489 -1.72 -10.50 -22.81
N ILE A 490 -0.96 -11.24 -23.62
CA ILE A 490 -1.06 -12.70 -23.71
C ILE A 490 0.05 -13.32 -22.85
N VAL A 491 -0.37 -14.16 -21.90
CA VAL A 491 0.50 -14.90 -20.97
C VAL A 491 -0.11 -16.29 -20.79
N SER A 492 0.52 -17.29 -21.39
CA SER A 492 -0.05 -18.64 -21.50
C SER A 492 0.60 -19.56 -20.47
N ALA A 493 -0.13 -19.94 -19.42
CA ALA A 493 0.38 -20.83 -18.36
C ALA A 493 0.96 -22.16 -18.88
N HIS A 494 0.52 -22.61 -20.06
CA HIS A 494 0.94 -23.88 -20.68
C HIS A 494 2.01 -23.73 -21.76
N ARG A 495 2.29 -22.50 -22.25
CA ARG A 495 3.23 -22.25 -23.36
C ARG A 495 4.36 -21.28 -23.00
N THR A 496 4.14 -20.40 -22.02
CA THR A 496 5.12 -19.41 -21.53
C THR A 496 5.06 -19.28 -19.99
N PRO A 497 5.23 -20.39 -19.23
CA PRO A 497 5.06 -20.41 -17.77
C PRO A 497 6.05 -19.49 -17.04
N GLU A 498 7.28 -19.33 -17.51
CA GLU A 498 8.29 -18.44 -16.92
C GLU A 498 7.85 -16.97 -17.04
N ARG A 499 7.32 -16.58 -18.21
CA ARG A 499 6.74 -15.25 -18.44
C ARG A 499 5.57 -15.00 -17.50
N MET A 500 4.70 -16.01 -17.28
CA MET A 500 3.60 -15.90 -16.32
C MET A 500 4.11 -15.68 -14.90
N TYR A 501 5.12 -16.44 -14.49
CA TYR A 501 5.71 -16.37 -13.16
C TYR A 501 6.31 -14.98 -12.88
N HIS A 502 7.16 -14.46 -13.78
CA HIS A 502 7.74 -13.13 -13.64
C HIS A 502 6.70 -12.00 -13.71
N TYR A 503 5.69 -12.13 -14.57
CA TYR A 503 4.64 -11.13 -14.73
C TYR A 503 3.76 -11.02 -13.48
N ALA A 504 3.42 -12.14 -12.84
CA ALA A 504 2.58 -12.19 -11.65
C ALA A 504 3.30 -11.68 -10.39
N LEU A 505 4.57 -12.07 -10.18
CA LEU A 505 5.38 -11.60 -9.06
C LEU A 505 5.63 -10.09 -9.13
N SER A 506 6.01 -9.58 -10.30
CA SER A 506 6.27 -8.14 -10.51
C SER A 506 5.01 -7.27 -10.49
N ALA A 507 3.81 -7.85 -10.53
CA ALA A 507 2.56 -7.09 -10.73
C ALA A 507 2.40 -5.93 -9.73
N LYS A 508 2.63 -6.18 -8.44
CA LYS A 508 2.52 -5.18 -7.38
C LYS A 508 3.57 -4.07 -7.50
N GLU A 509 4.81 -4.43 -7.86
CA GLU A 509 5.92 -3.49 -8.07
C GLU A 509 5.71 -2.61 -9.31
N ARG A 510 5.03 -3.16 -10.33
CA ARG A 510 4.62 -2.42 -11.52
C ARG A 510 3.43 -1.46 -11.28
N GLY A 511 2.81 -1.52 -10.10
CA GLY A 511 1.71 -0.64 -9.69
C GLY A 511 0.30 -1.19 -9.96
N LEU A 512 0.17 -2.48 -10.30
CA LEU A 512 -1.14 -3.10 -10.50
C LEU A 512 -1.89 -3.23 -9.17
N GLU A 513 -3.13 -2.77 -9.17
CA GLU A 513 -4.09 -2.82 -8.07
C GLU A 513 -5.14 -3.93 -8.26
N VAL A 514 -5.37 -4.40 -9.49
CA VAL A 514 -6.27 -5.52 -9.82
C VAL A 514 -5.84 -6.24 -11.10
N ILE A 515 -6.04 -7.56 -11.17
CA ILE A 515 -5.78 -8.38 -12.37
C ILE A 515 -7.04 -9.12 -12.78
N ILE A 516 -7.40 -9.05 -14.06
CA ILE A 516 -8.48 -9.82 -14.69
C ILE A 516 -7.83 -11.00 -15.43
N ALA A 517 -7.83 -12.18 -14.82
CA ALA A 517 -7.12 -13.39 -15.25
C ALA A 517 -7.58 -14.65 -14.52
N GLY A 518 -7.51 -15.82 -15.17
CA GLY A 518 -7.88 -17.11 -14.53
C GLY A 518 -6.80 -17.78 -13.68
N MET A 519 -5.50 -17.56 -13.94
CA MET A 519 -4.44 -18.50 -13.50
C MET A 519 -3.29 -17.93 -12.65
N VAL A 520 -3.21 -16.61 -12.40
CA VAL A 520 -2.03 -15.98 -11.76
C VAL A 520 -2.15 -15.77 -10.24
N ALA A 521 -3.30 -16.06 -9.65
CA ALA A 521 -3.62 -15.69 -8.26
C ALA A 521 -2.70 -16.33 -7.20
N SER A 522 -2.12 -17.50 -7.49
CA SER A 522 -1.17 -18.16 -6.59
C SER A 522 0.22 -17.50 -6.51
N LEU A 523 0.50 -16.55 -7.41
CA LEU A 523 1.83 -15.96 -7.62
C LEU A 523 1.84 -14.45 -7.39
N THR A 524 0.77 -13.87 -6.84
CA THR A 524 0.66 -12.43 -6.62
C THR A 524 -0.16 -12.09 -5.39
N SER A 525 0.06 -10.90 -4.82
CA SER A 525 -0.77 -10.32 -3.74
C SER A 525 -1.75 -9.27 -4.25
N VAL A 526 -1.80 -9.05 -5.57
CA VAL A 526 -2.80 -8.21 -6.23
C VAL A 526 -4.10 -9.01 -6.38
N PRO A 527 -5.28 -8.45 -6.03
CA PRO A 527 -6.57 -9.10 -6.25
C PRO A 527 -6.75 -9.61 -7.69
N VAL A 528 -7.21 -10.86 -7.82
CA VAL A 528 -7.44 -11.50 -9.12
C VAL A 528 -8.93 -11.79 -9.33
N ILE A 529 -9.42 -11.40 -10.50
CA ILE A 529 -10.77 -11.64 -10.99
C ILE A 529 -10.70 -12.66 -12.13
N GLY A 530 -11.23 -13.86 -11.91
CA GLY A 530 -11.27 -14.92 -12.90
C GLY A 530 -12.46 -14.78 -13.84
N VAL A 531 -12.19 -14.78 -15.15
CA VAL A 531 -13.19 -14.83 -16.22
C VAL A 531 -13.17 -16.23 -16.84
N PRO A 532 -14.22 -17.05 -16.65
CA PRO A 532 -14.30 -18.34 -17.30
C PRO A 532 -14.54 -18.16 -18.80
N ILE A 533 -13.62 -18.61 -19.65
CA ILE A 533 -13.78 -18.55 -21.11
C ILE A 533 -14.71 -19.68 -21.56
N MET A 534 -15.60 -19.40 -22.51
CA MET A 534 -16.55 -20.38 -23.04
C MET A 534 -15.84 -21.36 -23.97
N THR A 535 -15.66 -22.60 -23.51
CA THR A 535 -15.03 -23.69 -24.28
C THR A 535 -16.05 -24.41 -25.16
N SER A 536 -15.59 -25.02 -26.25
CA SER A 536 -16.44 -25.78 -27.17
C SER A 536 -16.93 -27.12 -26.59
N SER A 537 -16.16 -27.74 -25.69
CA SER A 537 -16.45 -29.08 -25.16
C SER A 537 -17.46 -29.11 -24.02
N LEU A 538 -17.42 -28.11 -23.12
CA LEU A 538 -18.22 -28.08 -21.89
C LEU A 538 -18.86 -26.70 -21.62
N HIS A 539 -19.01 -25.89 -22.66
CA HIS A 539 -19.59 -24.54 -22.63
C HIS A 539 -18.96 -23.62 -21.56
N GLY A 540 -17.66 -23.79 -21.26
CA GLY A 540 -16.94 -23.02 -20.23
C GLY A 540 -17.15 -23.49 -18.79
N THR A 541 -17.89 -24.57 -18.56
CA THR A 541 -18.07 -25.16 -17.20
C THR A 541 -16.74 -25.66 -16.65
N ASP A 542 -15.88 -26.21 -17.51
CA ASP A 542 -14.49 -26.57 -17.22
C ASP A 542 -13.63 -25.37 -16.79
N SER A 543 -13.76 -24.24 -17.49
CA SER A 543 -13.07 -22.99 -17.15
C SER A 543 -13.62 -22.37 -15.87
N LEU A 544 -14.91 -22.52 -15.58
CA LEU A 544 -15.49 -22.07 -14.32
C LEU A 544 -14.95 -22.92 -13.16
N LEU A 545 -15.00 -24.24 -13.32
CA LEU A 545 -14.54 -25.21 -12.33
C LEU A 545 -13.04 -25.10 -12.06
N SER A 546 -12.20 -24.73 -13.02
CA SER A 546 -10.75 -24.54 -12.78
C SER A 546 -10.45 -23.28 -11.97
N ILE A 547 -11.25 -22.23 -12.10
CA ILE A 547 -11.10 -20.96 -11.38
C ILE A 547 -11.70 -21.04 -9.96
N VAL A 548 -12.88 -21.62 -9.79
CA VAL A 548 -13.54 -21.68 -8.46
C VAL A 548 -12.95 -22.74 -7.52
N GLN A 549 -12.21 -23.73 -8.03
CA GLN A 549 -11.56 -24.78 -7.22
C GLN A 549 -10.12 -24.42 -6.79
N MET A 550 -9.76 -23.15 -6.77
CA MET A 550 -8.45 -22.73 -6.26
C MET A 550 -8.26 -23.16 -4.79
N PRO A 551 -7.04 -23.59 -4.41
CA PRO A 551 -6.80 -24.17 -3.09
C PRO A 551 -6.93 -23.13 -1.96
N LYS A 552 -7.19 -23.63 -0.75
CA LYS A 552 -7.31 -22.81 0.47
C LYS A 552 -6.11 -21.86 0.59
N GLY A 553 -6.40 -20.58 0.83
CA GLY A 553 -5.40 -19.51 0.92
C GLY A 553 -5.15 -18.75 -0.38
N ILE A 554 -5.72 -19.18 -1.52
CA ILE A 554 -5.56 -18.51 -2.82
C ILE A 554 -6.93 -18.04 -3.36
N PRO A 555 -7.45 -16.89 -2.89
CA PRO A 555 -8.77 -16.40 -3.27
C PRO A 555 -8.78 -15.85 -4.71
N VAL A 556 -9.83 -16.18 -5.46
CA VAL A 556 -10.12 -15.60 -6.78
C VAL A 556 -11.59 -15.20 -6.83
N ALA A 557 -11.87 -13.94 -7.15
CA ALA A 557 -13.24 -13.50 -7.39
C ALA A 557 -13.66 -13.96 -8.79
N THR A 558 -14.72 -14.75 -8.92
CA THR A 558 -15.09 -15.36 -10.22
C THR A 558 -16.38 -14.76 -10.74
N VAL A 559 -16.39 -14.35 -12.01
CA VAL A 559 -17.60 -13.86 -12.70
C VAL A 559 -18.27 -14.97 -13.52
N ALA A 560 -19.47 -14.69 -14.04
CA ALA A 560 -20.18 -15.64 -14.90
C ALA A 560 -19.37 -15.99 -16.17
N ILE A 561 -19.63 -17.17 -16.74
CA ILE A 561 -18.96 -17.66 -17.96
C ILE A 561 -19.13 -16.63 -19.10
N GLY A 562 -18.02 -16.29 -19.74
CA GLY A 562 -17.96 -15.31 -20.84
C GLY A 562 -18.18 -13.85 -20.43
N ASN A 563 -18.43 -13.53 -19.16
CA ASN A 563 -18.86 -12.20 -18.75
C ASN A 563 -17.69 -11.31 -18.29
N ALA A 564 -16.81 -10.96 -19.24
CA ALA A 564 -15.69 -10.06 -18.99
C ALA A 564 -16.13 -8.62 -18.63
N GLU A 565 -17.30 -8.16 -19.10
CA GLU A 565 -17.87 -6.86 -18.71
C GLU A 565 -18.02 -6.76 -17.17
N ASN A 566 -18.62 -7.77 -16.54
CA ASN A 566 -18.73 -7.82 -15.07
C ASN A 566 -17.37 -7.93 -14.37
N ALA A 567 -16.34 -8.51 -15.01
CA ALA A 567 -14.99 -8.49 -14.44
C ALA A 567 -14.36 -7.10 -14.49
N GLY A 568 -14.61 -6.34 -15.56
CA GLY A 568 -14.27 -4.91 -15.63
C GLY A 568 -14.99 -4.10 -14.55
N LEU A 569 -16.30 -4.32 -14.37
CA LEU A 569 -17.09 -3.61 -13.35
C LEU A 569 -16.69 -3.99 -11.92
N LEU A 570 -16.35 -5.26 -11.68
CA LEU A 570 -15.83 -5.70 -10.39
C LEU A 570 -14.44 -5.11 -10.11
N ALA A 571 -13.58 -4.99 -11.14
CA ALA A 571 -12.32 -4.27 -11.04
C ALA A 571 -12.52 -2.79 -10.70
N VAL A 572 -13.48 -2.10 -11.35
CA VAL A 572 -13.87 -0.72 -11.01
C VAL A 572 -14.29 -0.62 -9.54
N ARG A 573 -15.14 -1.53 -9.04
CA ARG A 573 -15.59 -1.54 -7.64
C ARG A 573 -14.44 -1.80 -6.65
N MET A 574 -13.50 -2.69 -6.98
CA MET A 574 -12.31 -2.92 -6.16
C MET A 574 -11.44 -1.66 -6.06
N LEU A 575 -11.23 -0.96 -7.17
CA LEU A 575 -10.44 0.28 -7.21
C LEU A 575 -11.15 1.45 -6.51
N ALA A 576 -12.46 1.58 -6.71
CA ALA A 576 -13.31 2.60 -6.09
C ALA A 576 -13.26 2.58 -4.55
N SER A 577 -13.00 1.42 -3.94
CA SER A 577 -12.81 1.31 -2.47
C SER A 577 -11.66 2.17 -1.91
N ARG A 578 -10.78 2.68 -2.77
CA ARG A 578 -9.62 3.54 -2.43
C ARG A 578 -9.60 4.85 -3.21
N ASP A 579 -10.61 5.08 -4.05
CA ASP A 579 -10.64 6.14 -5.06
C ASP A 579 -12.06 6.74 -5.10
N PRO A 580 -12.34 7.76 -4.27
CA PRO A 580 -13.69 8.30 -4.11
C PRO A 580 -14.30 8.82 -5.42
N GLU A 581 -13.51 9.47 -6.27
CA GLU A 581 -13.95 9.98 -7.57
C GLU A 581 -14.39 8.83 -8.51
N LEU A 582 -13.72 7.69 -8.42
CA LEU A 582 -14.12 6.47 -9.12
C LEU A 582 -15.36 5.81 -8.48
N GLY A 583 -15.54 5.96 -7.17
CA GLY A 583 -16.73 5.54 -6.43
C GLY A 583 -17.99 6.33 -6.82
N ASP A 584 -17.87 7.64 -6.99
CA ASP A 584 -18.96 8.50 -7.47
C ASP A 584 -19.39 8.09 -8.89
N LYS A 585 -18.43 7.94 -9.81
CA LYS A 585 -18.70 7.45 -11.18
C LYS A 585 -19.31 6.05 -11.20
N ALA A 586 -18.88 5.16 -10.29
CA ALA A 586 -19.44 3.81 -10.16
C ALA A 586 -20.87 3.81 -9.57
N THR A 587 -21.26 4.87 -8.87
CA THR A 587 -22.62 5.10 -8.34
C THR A 587 -23.51 5.72 -9.43
N GLU A 588 -23.01 6.74 -10.14
CA GLU A 588 -23.64 7.33 -11.33
C GLU A 588 -23.99 6.25 -12.37
N TYR A 589 -23.03 5.37 -12.70
CA TYR A 589 -23.28 4.24 -13.60
C TYR A 589 -24.38 3.27 -13.13
N GLN A 590 -24.60 3.12 -11.81
CA GLN A 590 -25.71 2.31 -11.29
C GLN A 590 -27.06 3.04 -11.43
N HIS A 591 -27.07 4.36 -11.33
CA HIS A 591 -28.25 5.18 -11.59
C HIS A 591 -28.60 5.16 -13.08
N ASP A 592 -27.62 5.37 -13.98
CA ASP A 592 -27.77 5.24 -15.44
C ASP A 592 -28.40 3.89 -15.84
N LEU A 593 -27.92 2.79 -15.25
CA LEU A 593 -28.44 1.44 -15.52
C LEU A 593 -29.90 1.30 -15.06
N ARG A 594 -30.24 1.82 -13.88
CA ARG A 594 -31.61 1.83 -13.36
C ARG A 594 -32.53 2.61 -14.31
N ASP A 595 -32.13 3.81 -14.70
CA ASP A 595 -32.96 4.70 -15.52
C ASP A 595 -33.12 4.15 -16.94
N MET A 596 -32.07 3.54 -17.51
CA MET A 596 -32.16 2.81 -18.78
C MET A 596 -33.12 1.62 -18.72
N VAL A 597 -33.16 0.89 -17.59
CA VAL A 597 -34.10 -0.22 -17.40
C VAL A 597 -35.53 0.28 -17.25
N LEU A 598 -35.74 1.36 -16.49
CA LEU A 598 -37.05 2.01 -16.35
C LEU A 598 -37.56 2.56 -17.70
N GLU A 599 -36.69 3.18 -18.49
CA GLU A 599 -37.05 3.64 -19.83
C GLU A 599 -37.40 2.47 -20.77
N LYS A 600 -36.65 1.37 -20.71
CA LYS A 600 -36.97 0.15 -21.48
C LYS A 600 -38.29 -0.49 -21.05
N ALA A 601 -38.58 -0.53 -19.75
CA ALA A 601 -39.85 -1.01 -19.21
C ALA A 601 -41.01 -0.14 -19.71
N LYS A 602 -40.89 1.18 -19.58
CA LYS A 602 -41.89 2.15 -20.09
C LYS A 602 -42.13 1.99 -21.60
N ARG A 603 -41.07 1.86 -22.40
CA ARG A 603 -41.18 1.60 -23.85
C ARG A 603 -41.84 0.25 -24.16
N LEU A 604 -41.63 -0.77 -23.33
CA LEU A 604 -42.27 -2.09 -23.47
C LEU A 604 -43.77 -2.02 -23.15
N GLU A 605 -44.13 -1.30 -22.10
CA GLU A 605 -45.52 -1.00 -21.69
C GLU A 605 -46.26 -0.18 -22.75
N GLU A 606 -45.62 0.86 -23.32
CA GLU A 606 -46.18 1.73 -24.36
C GLU A 606 -46.33 1.04 -25.73
N LEU A 607 -45.42 0.13 -26.10
CA LEU A 607 -45.42 -0.51 -27.43
C LEU A 607 -46.28 -1.79 -27.49
N GLY A 608 -46.47 -2.47 -26.36
CA GLY A 608 -47.13 -3.78 -26.28
C GLY A 608 -46.26 -4.94 -26.82
N LEU A 609 -46.59 -6.15 -26.37
CA LEU A 609 -45.79 -7.36 -26.55
C LEU A 609 -45.41 -7.63 -28.03
N GLU A 610 -46.39 -7.56 -28.95
CA GLU A 610 -46.16 -7.89 -30.36
C GLU A 610 -45.20 -6.94 -31.08
N ARG A 611 -45.27 -5.64 -30.79
CA ARG A 611 -44.40 -4.64 -31.45
C ARG A 611 -43.00 -4.67 -30.85
N ALA A 612 -42.89 -4.90 -29.55
CA ALA A 612 -41.60 -5.10 -28.88
C ALA A 612 -40.85 -6.32 -29.44
N CYS A 613 -41.51 -7.48 -29.60
CA CYS A 613 -40.89 -8.67 -30.19
C CYS A 613 -40.40 -8.47 -31.63
N ARG A 614 -41.14 -7.71 -32.46
CA ARG A 614 -40.72 -7.35 -33.83
C ARG A 614 -39.48 -6.46 -33.86
N LEU A 615 -39.28 -5.60 -32.85
CA LEU A 615 -38.11 -4.73 -32.72
C LEU A 615 -36.86 -5.46 -32.17
N THR A 616 -37.05 -6.47 -31.31
CA THR A 616 -35.93 -7.20 -30.65
C THR A 616 -35.45 -8.47 -31.38
N LYS A 617 -36.06 -8.82 -32.52
CA LYS A 617 -35.78 -10.05 -33.30
C LYS A 617 -35.97 -11.36 -32.51
N LEU A 618 -36.93 -11.40 -31.58
CA LEU A 618 -37.34 -12.64 -30.93
C LEU A 618 -38.40 -13.35 -31.78
N THR A 619 -38.08 -14.56 -32.26
CA THR A 619 -39.03 -15.41 -33.01
C THR A 619 -39.96 -16.14 -32.05
N TYR A 620 -41.26 -15.89 -32.18
CA TYR A 620 -42.31 -16.63 -31.48
C TYR A 620 -42.62 -17.93 -32.23
N THR A 621 -42.45 -19.09 -31.60
CA THR A 621 -42.77 -20.40 -32.20
C THR A 621 -43.82 -21.16 -31.40
N GLN A 622 -44.98 -21.33 -32.03
CA GLN A 622 -45.96 -22.43 -31.90
C GLN A 622 -46.76 -22.61 -30.59
N VAL A 623 -48.03 -22.17 -30.63
CA VAL A 623 -49.27 -22.84 -30.14
C VAL A 623 -50.40 -22.38 -31.12
N PRO A 624 -51.42 -23.19 -31.48
CA PRO A 624 -52.13 -23.05 -32.78
C PRO A 624 -53.32 -22.07 -32.84
N GLU A 625 -53.95 -22.03 -34.01
CA GLU A 625 -55.02 -21.10 -34.45
C GLU A 625 -56.43 -21.49 -33.97
N ASP A 626 -57.02 -20.75 -33.03
CA ASP A 626 -58.47 -20.75 -32.80
C ASP A 626 -58.98 -19.52 -32.01
N GLN A 627 -58.99 -18.35 -32.65
CA GLN A 627 -60.19 -17.49 -32.79
C GLN A 627 -59.90 -16.21 -33.58
N ILE A 628 -60.69 -15.97 -34.63
CA ILE A 628 -60.67 -14.78 -35.47
C ILE A 628 -61.79 -13.86 -35.00
N ASP A 629 -61.51 -12.56 -34.82
CA ASP A 629 -62.55 -11.54 -35.06
C ASP A 629 -61.99 -10.17 -35.50
N ALA A 630 -62.84 -9.44 -36.23
CA ALA A 630 -62.65 -8.19 -36.99
C ALA A 630 -62.07 -6.96 -36.23
N ALA A 631 -61.55 -5.88 -36.84
CA ALA A 631 -61.09 -5.56 -38.20
C ALA A 631 -60.20 -4.25 -38.21
N PRO A 632 -60.30 -3.26 -39.13
CA PRO A 632 -59.20 -2.94 -40.06
C PRO A 632 -58.55 -1.54 -39.88
N GLY A 633 -57.38 -1.30 -40.51
CA GLY A 633 -56.84 0.07 -40.63
C GLY A 633 -55.42 0.22 -41.19
N ASN A 634 -55.32 0.69 -42.44
CA ASN A 634 -54.11 1.06 -43.20
C ASN A 634 -52.91 1.63 -42.39
N CYS A 635 -51.70 1.17 -42.72
CA CYS A 635 -50.50 2.04 -42.68
C CYS A 635 -49.50 1.66 -43.80
N SER A 636 -49.26 2.60 -44.72
CA SER A 636 -48.40 2.45 -45.87
C SER A 636 -46.93 2.75 -45.52
N TYR A 637 -46.00 1.88 -45.92
CA TYR A 637 -44.55 2.15 -45.78
C TYR A 637 -44.02 3.11 -46.86
N PRO A 638 -43.21 4.13 -46.51
CA PRO A 638 -42.25 4.74 -47.42
C PRO A 638 -40.99 3.88 -47.53
N LYS A 639 -40.42 3.79 -48.73
CA LYS A 639 -39.22 3.00 -49.04
C LYS A 639 -37.95 3.71 -48.57
N LYS A 640 -36.92 2.93 -48.20
CA LYS A 640 -35.55 3.42 -48.01
C LYS A 640 -34.98 3.95 -49.34
N HIS A 641 -34.23 5.05 -49.27
CA HIS A 641 -33.16 5.36 -50.23
C HIS A 641 -31.83 5.61 -49.50
N LYS A 642 -30.73 5.22 -50.16
CA LYS A 642 -29.34 5.46 -49.74
C LYS A 642 -28.80 6.76 -50.36
N GLN A 643 -27.59 7.14 -49.93
CA GLN A 643 -26.75 8.28 -50.35
C GLN A 643 -27.03 9.56 -49.54
N GLY A 644 -26.01 10.33 -49.13
CA GLY A 644 -24.56 10.14 -49.30
C GLY A 644 -23.78 10.98 -48.29
N GLU A 645 -22.45 10.83 -48.26
CA GLU A 645 -21.56 11.63 -47.43
C GLU A 645 -21.52 13.08 -47.93
N GLN A 646 -21.60 14.06 -47.03
CA GLN A 646 -20.96 15.35 -47.22
C GLN A 646 -20.71 16.06 -45.88
N GLU A 647 -19.56 16.70 -45.80
CA GLU A 647 -19.07 17.44 -44.64
C GLU A 647 -19.94 18.68 -44.38
N LEU A 648 -20.01 19.15 -43.12
CA LEU A 648 -20.42 20.53 -42.87
C LEU A 648 -19.51 21.23 -41.86
N HIS A 649 -19.12 22.44 -42.25
CA HIS A 649 -18.23 23.33 -41.51
C HIS A 649 -18.84 23.88 -40.23
N VAL A 650 -17.94 24.31 -39.34
CA VAL A 650 -18.22 25.25 -38.25
C VAL A 650 -18.79 26.56 -38.80
N ALA A 651 -19.91 27.01 -38.23
CA ALA A 651 -20.32 28.41 -38.24
C ALA A 651 -20.98 28.73 -36.88
N ASN A 652 -20.41 29.70 -36.17
CA ASN A 652 -21.13 30.39 -35.11
C ASN A 652 -22.27 31.19 -35.75
N ASP A 653 -23.42 31.28 -35.08
CA ASP A 653 -23.88 32.64 -34.76
C ASP A 653 -24.75 32.72 -33.51
N SER A 654 -24.79 33.92 -32.95
CA SER A 654 -25.38 34.26 -31.66
C SER A 654 -26.61 35.14 -31.81
N GLN A 655 -27.63 34.95 -30.95
CA GLN A 655 -28.53 35.94 -30.32
C GLN A 655 -29.78 35.21 -29.78
N SER A 656 -30.07 35.29 -28.47
CA SER A 656 -31.00 36.26 -27.84
C SER A 656 -32.49 36.03 -28.19
N SER A 657 -33.48 36.15 -27.30
CA SER A 657 -33.51 36.50 -25.86
C SER A 657 -34.95 36.30 -25.28
N ASN A 658 -35.11 36.43 -23.96
CA ASN A 658 -36.33 36.82 -23.22
C ASN A 658 -37.57 35.90 -23.14
N LYS A 659 -37.80 35.30 -21.96
CA LYS A 659 -38.83 35.70 -20.95
C LYS A 659 -38.83 34.68 -19.79
N MET A 660 -38.39 35.00 -18.57
CA MET A 660 -38.97 35.89 -17.54
C MET A 660 -40.05 35.22 -16.67
N GLU A 661 -39.63 34.89 -15.43
CA GLU A 661 -40.36 34.91 -14.14
C GLU A 661 -41.87 34.53 -14.06
N LYS A 662 -42.23 33.63 -13.13
CA LYS A 662 -42.64 34.06 -11.77
C LYS A 662 -42.85 32.93 -10.75
N LEU A 663 -42.56 33.29 -9.51
CA LEU A 663 -42.86 32.58 -8.27
C LEU A 663 -44.29 32.95 -7.79
N ILE A 664 -45.00 32.07 -7.07
CA ILE A 664 -45.66 32.34 -5.75
C ILE A 664 -46.71 31.26 -5.34
N ILE A 665 -46.37 30.73 -4.17
CA ILE A 665 -46.99 29.94 -3.09
C ILE A 665 -48.48 30.25 -2.67
N ILE A 666 -49.09 29.27 -1.99
CA ILE A 666 -50.20 29.29 -0.97
C ILE A 666 -51.67 29.20 -1.46
N LYS A 667 -52.34 28.07 -1.16
CA LYS A 667 -53.38 27.98 -0.09
C LYS A 667 -53.77 26.56 0.31
N SER A 668 -54.15 26.43 1.58
CA SER A 668 -54.46 25.21 2.32
C SER A 668 -55.89 25.24 2.90
N SER A 669 -56.56 24.09 2.92
CA SER A 669 -57.70 23.69 3.77
C SER A 669 -58.34 22.42 3.18
N GLY A 670 -58.71 21.37 3.92
CA GLY A 670 -58.53 21.07 5.35
C GLY A 670 -59.23 19.74 5.73
N SER A 671 -58.92 19.22 6.92
CA SER A 671 -59.68 18.19 7.71
C SER A 671 -60.11 16.85 7.07
N GLY A 672 -59.76 15.73 7.71
CA GLY A 672 -60.47 14.45 7.48
C GLY A 672 -59.74 13.17 7.91
N SER A 673 -59.87 12.80 9.18
CA SER A 673 -59.61 11.49 9.81
C SER A 673 -59.61 10.22 8.92
N GLY A 674 -58.69 9.28 9.18
CA GLY A 674 -58.83 7.89 8.73
C GLY A 674 -57.59 7.02 8.95
N ASP A 675 -57.48 6.38 10.13
CA ASP A 675 -56.61 5.21 10.31
C ASP A 675 -57.12 4.08 9.41
N ALA A 676 -56.34 3.69 8.40
CA ALA A 676 -56.61 2.52 7.57
C ALA A 676 -55.32 1.71 7.41
N ARG A 677 -55.20 0.67 8.24
CA ARG A 677 -54.16 -0.37 8.09
C ARG A 677 -54.27 -0.94 6.69
N HIS A 678 -53.15 -1.05 5.98
CA HIS A 678 -53.11 -1.95 4.83
C HIS A 678 -53.22 -3.39 5.33
N ASP A 679 -54.21 -4.09 4.82
CA ASP A 679 -54.46 -5.50 5.06
C ASP A 679 -53.54 -6.28 4.13
N ASP A 680 -52.47 -6.85 4.68
CA ASP A 680 -51.55 -7.69 3.91
C ASP A 680 -52.29 -8.97 3.52
N GLY A 681 -52.52 -9.16 2.21
CA GLY A 681 -53.08 -10.37 1.62
C GLY A 681 -52.14 -11.58 1.70
N GLY A 682 -51.73 -11.95 2.92
CA GLY A 682 -50.93 -13.13 3.21
C GLY A 682 -51.78 -14.39 3.07
N GLY A 683 -51.68 -15.07 1.92
CA GLY A 683 -52.24 -16.41 1.78
C GLY A 683 -51.57 -17.37 2.77
N GLU A 684 -52.37 -18.15 3.51
CA GLU A 684 -51.87 -19.08 4.53
C GLU A 684 -50.81 -20.03 3.94
N VAL A 685 -49.65 -20.06 4.61
CA VAL A 685 -48.54 -20.96 4.32
C VAL A 685 -48.57 -22.14 5.29
N GLU A 686 -48.53 -23.35 4.75
CA GLU A 686 -48.52 -24.60 5.50
C GLU A 686 -47.12 -25.21 5.47
N THR A 687 -46.65 -25.73 6.61
CA THR A 687 -45.42 -26.54 6.66
C THR A 687 -45.71 -27.97 6.20
N VAL A 688 -45.15 -28.38 5.06
CA VAL A 688 -45.29 -29.73 4.48
C VAL A 688 -43.96 -30.47 4.46
N ARG A 689 -43.99 -31.81 4.48
CA ARG A 689 -42.79 -32.66 4.46
C ARG A 689 -42.72 -33.53 3.22
N CYS A 690 -41.54 -33.59 2.60
CA CYS A 690 -41.29 -34.33 1.37
C CYS A 690 -41.38 -35.84 1.61
N ALA A 691 -42.24 -36.55 0.86
CA ALA A 691 -42.43 -37.99 0.99
C ALA A 691 -41.16 -38.83 0.73
N CYS A 692 -40.21 -38.32 -0.07
CA CYS A 692 -38.95 -39.00 -0.37
C CYS A 692 -37.86 -38.77 0.70
N CYS A 693 -37.55 -37.50 0.99
CA CYS A 693 -36.38 -37.14 1.80
C CYS A 693 -36.70 -36.64 3.22
N GLY A 694 -37.97 -36.36 3.54
CA GLY A 694 -38.43 -35.92 4.86
C GLY A 694 -38.16 -34.44 5.21
N VAL A 695 -37.56 -33.67 4.30
CA VAL A 695 -37.34 -32.22 4.43
C VAL A 695 -38.68 -31.52 4.56
N ALA A 696 -38.77 -30.56 5.49
CA ALA A 696 -39.92 -29.70 5.69
C ALA A 696 -39.72 -28.37 4.95
N GLU A 697 -40.74 -27.90 4.23
CA GLU A 697 -40.78 -26.58 3.57
C GLU A 697 -42.13 -25.91 3.88
N GLU A 698 -42.13 -24.58 3.96
CA GLU A 698 -43.35 -23.77 4.11
C GLU A 698 -43.83 -23.35 2.72
N CYS A 699 -45.08 -23.66 2.39
CA CYS A 699 -45.62 -23.51 1.04
C CYS A 699 -47.08 -23.05 1.08
N THR A 700 -47.54 -22.33 0.06
CA THR A 700 -48.96 -21.98 -0.07
C THR A 700 -49.79 -23.21 -0.42
N ALA A 701 -51.04 -23.27 0.07
CA ALA A 701 -51.94 -24.41 -0.18
C ALA A 701 -52.13 -24.72 -1.68
N ALA A 702 -52.15 -23.68 -2.53
CA ALA A 702 -52.22 -23.83 -3.99
C ALA A 702 -51.00 -24.54 -4.59
N TYR A 703 -49.79 -24.21 -4.12
CA TYR A 703 -48.55 -24.87 -4.56
C TYR A 703 -48.51 -26.33 -4.09
N ILE A 704 -48.91 -26.58 -2.85
CA ILE A 704 -49.00 -27.95 -2.27
C ILE A 704 -49.96 -28.80 -3.10
N GLY A 705 -51.14 -28.27 -3.44
CA GLY A 705 -52.12 -28.95 -4.29
C GLY A 705 -51.57 -29.31 -5.68
N GLY A 706 -50.89 -28.37 -6.34
CA GLY A 706 -50.27 -28.58 -7.65
C GLY A 706 -49.19 -29.68 -7.63
N VAL A 707 -48.34 -29.71 -6.60
CA VAL A 707 -47.31 -30.76 -6.44
C VAL A 707 -47.98 -32.12 -6.16
N ARG A 708 -48.95 -32.20 -5.24
CA ARG A 708 -49.65 -33.46 -4.94
C ARG A 708 -50.37 -34.04 -6.17
N ALA A 709 -50.99 -33.19 -6.99
CA ALA A 709 -51.62 -33.62 -8.24
C ALA A 709 -50.63 -34.22 -9.24
N ALA A 710 -49.40 -33.68 -9.31
CA ALA A 710 -48.35 -34.18 -10.21
C ALA A 710 -47.69 -35.49 -9.73
N PHE A 711 -47.72 -35.80 -8.43
CA PHE A 711 -46.99 -36.91 -7.81
C PHE A 711 -47.89 -37.84 -6.97
N CYS A 712 -49.00 -38.28 -7.55
CA CYS A 712 -49.85 -39.35 -7.00
C CYS A 712 -50.41 -39.09 -5.59
N GLY A 713 -50.58 -37.81 -5.21
CA GLY A 713 -51.05 -37.38 -3.89
C GLY A 713 -49.95 -37.01 -2.91
N ASP A 714 -48.69 -37.37 -3.18
CA ASP A 714 -47.54 -37.06 -2.34
C ASP A 714 -47.01 -35.64 -2.61
N TRP A 715 -46.60 -34.94 -1.55
CA TRP A 715 -45.87 -33.69 -1.68
C TRP A 715 -44.36 -33.97 -1.72
N LEU A 716 -43.67 -33.37 -2.69
CA LEU A 716 -42.23 -33.50 -2.90
C LEU A 716 -41.57 -32.12 -2.92
N CYS A 717 -40.41 -31.98 -2.26
CA CYS A 717 -39.58 -30.80 -2.43
C CYS A 717 -39.06 -30.70 -3.88
N GLY A 718 -38.68 -29.50 -4.31
CA GLY A 718 -38.30 -29.22 -5.70
C GLY A 718 -37.25 -30.20 -6.26
N LEU A 719 -36.22 -30.53 -5.48
CA LEU A 719 -35.15 -31.45 -5.88
C LEU A 719 -35.64 -32.89 -6.11
N CYS A 720 -36.47 -33.44 -5.20
CA CYS A 720 -37.06 -34.76 -5.38
C CYS A 720 -38.07 -34.77 -6.54
N SER A 721 -38.78 -33.66 -6.75
CA SER A 721 -39.74 -33.51 -7.84
C SER A 721 -39.05 -33.61 -9.22
N GLU A 722 -37.91 -32.94 -9.41
CA GLU A 722 -37.13 -33.01 -10.65
C GLU A 722 -36.42 -34.36 -10.81
N ALA A 723 -35.92 -34.97 -9.72
CA ALA A 723 -35.33 -36.30 -9.79
C ALA A 723 -36.35 -37.38 -10.23
N VAL A 724 -37.60 -37.31 -9.74
CA VAL A 724 -38.69 -38.20 -10.15
C VAL A 724 -39.11 -37.94 -11.60
N LYS A 725 -39.25 -36.67 -12.01
CA LYS A 725 -39.52 -36.30 -13.42
C LYS A 725 -38.44 -36.82 -14.37
N GLU A 726 -37.16 -36.67 -14.02
CA GLU A 726 -36.03 -37.13 -14.83
C GLU A 726 -35.97 -38.67 -14.90
N THR A 727 -36.28 -39.36 -13.80
CA THR A 727 -36.36 -40.82 -13.78
C THR A 727 -37.51 -41.33 -14.66
N ALA A 728 -38.69 -40.70 -14.57
CA ALA A 728 -39.85 -41.01 -15.41
C ALA A 728 -39.61 -40.72 -16.90
N ARG A 729 -38.71 -39.79 -17.25
CA ARG A 729 -38.29 -39.52 -18.63
C ARG A 729 -37.27 -40.54 -19.16
N ARG A 730 -36.49 -41.18 -18.30
CA ARG A 730 -35.38 -42.08 -18.70
C ARG A 730 -35.79 -43.53 -18.91
N ASP A 731 -36.77 -44.05 -18.16
CA ASP A 731 -37.26 -45.42 -18.27
C ASP A 731 -38.77 -45.47 -18.55
N PRO A 732 -39.22 -45.20 -19.80
CA PRO A 732 -40.63 -45.28 -20.19
C PRO A 732 -41.07 -46.73 -20.42
N ALA A 733 -41.05 -47.55 -19.38
CA ALA A 733 -41.56 -48.92 -19.42
C ALA A 733 -43.10 -48.92 -19.57
N PRO A 734 -43.72 -49.86 -20.32
CA PRO A 734 -45.17 -49.89 -20.50
C PRO A 734 -45.89 -50.13 -19.16
N GLY A 735 -46.59 -49.12 -18.64
CA GLY A 735 -47.25 -49.15 -17.32
C GLY A 735 -46.42 -48.56 -16.17
N GLY A 736 -45.15 -48.20 -16.39
CA GLY A 736 -44.26 -47.56 -15.41
C GLY A 736 -44.44 -46.05 -15.33
N GLY A 737 -45.61 -45.57 -14.87
CA GLY A 737 -45.88 -44.14 -14.71
C GLY A 737 -45.09 -43.45 -13.58
N VAL A 738 -45.38 -42.17 -13.34
CA VAL A 738 -44.73 -41.34 -12.28
C VAL A 738 -44.67 -42.03 -10.92
N ALA A 739 -45.66 -42.85 -10.57
CA ALA A 739 -45.67 -43.66 -9.35
C ALA A 739 -44.47 -44.63 -9.22
N ALA A 740 -44.01 -45.25 -10.31
CA ALA A 740 -42.87 -46.16 -10.30
C ALA A 740 -41.54 -45.41 -10.12
N ALA A 741 -41.38 -44.27 -10.82
CA ALA A 741 -40.25 -43.38 -10.65
C ALA A 741 -40.19 -42.79 -9.22
N LEU A 742 -41.35 -42.43 -8.66
CA LEU A 742 -41.50 -41.97 -7.28
C LEU A 742 -41.10 -43.06 -6.28
N ALA A 743 -41.62 -44.28 -6.41
CA ALA A 743 -41.29 -45.39 -5.51
C ALA A 743 -39.78 -45.73 -5.54
N SER A 744 -39.17 -45.72 -6.73
CA SER A 744 -37.73 -45.94 -6.92
C SER A 744 -36.90 -44.84 -6.25
N HIS A 745 -37.18 -43.57 -6.54
CA HIS A 745 -36.46 -42.44 -5.94
C HIS A 745 -36.66 -42.35 -4.41
N ALA A 746 -37.86 -42.64 -3.91
CA ALA A 746 -38.13 -42.69 -2.47
C ALA A 746 -37.35 -43.81 -1.76
N ALA A 747 -37.12 -44.96 -2.43
CA ALA A 747 -36.24 -46.00 -1.91
C ALA A 747 -34.78 -45.54 -1.85
N GLU A 748 -34.26 -44.92 -2.91
CA GLU A 748 -32.90 -44.37 -2.93
C GLU A 748 -32.70 -43.27 -1.87
N CYS A 749 -33.68 -42.37 -1.67
CA CYS A 749 -33.63 -41.36 -0.62
C CYS A 749 -33.64 -41.97 0.80
N ARG A 750 -34.41 -43.04 1.03
CA ARG A 750 -34.40 -43.76 2.33
C ARG A 750 -33.07 -44.44 2.59
N ASP A 751 -32.49 -45.13 1.61
CA ASP A 751 -31.15 -45.73 1.72
C ASP A 751 -30.05 -44.69 1.95
N PHE A 752 -30.13 -43.54 1.27
CA PHE A 752 -29.21 -42.42 1.46
C PHE A 752 -29.31 -41.82 2.87
N ASN A 753 -30.53 -41.59 3.37
CA ASN A 753 -30.78 -41.09 4.72
C ASN A 753 -30.40 -42.11 5.82
N ALA A 754 -30.51 -43.41 5.54
CA ALA A 754 -30.07 -44.46 6.46
C ALA A 754 -28.53 -44.54 6.54
N THR A 755 -27.83 -44.43 5.40
CA THR A 755 -26.37 -44.53 5.34
C THR A 755 -25.62 -43.28 5.80
N THR A 756 -26.19 -42.08 5.61
CA THR A 756 -25.58 -40.82 6.09
C THR A 756 -25.55 -40.67 7.61
N ARG A 757 -26.41 -41.39 8.36
CA ARG A 757 -26.42 -41.38 9.84
C ARG A 757 -25.25 -42.12 10.50
N LEU A 758 -24.45 -42.89 9.76
CA LEU A 758 -23.37 -43.71 10.33
C LEU A 758 -21.95 -43.22 9.99
N ASN A 759 -21.69 -42.70 8.78
CA ASN A 759 -20.45 -41.95 8.49
C ASN A 759 -20.54 -41.15 7.17
N PRO A 760 -20.39 -39.81 7.17
CA PRO A 760 -20.48 -39.00 5.94
C PRO A 760 -19.41 -39.34 4.88
N THR A 761 -18.19 -39.66 5.32
CA THR A 761 -17.02 -39.81 4.42
C THR A 761 -17.08 -41.09 3.59
N LEU A 762 -17.65 -42.17 4.15
CA LEU A 762 -17.83 -43.45 3.44
C LEU A 762 -18.92 -43.38 2.36
N SER A 763 -19.95 -42.52 2.54
CA SER A 763 -21.04 -42.35 1.58
C SER A 763 -20.56 -41.77 0.25
N LEU A 764 -19.67 -40.77 0.28
CA LEU A 764 -19.09 -40.18 -0.92
C LEU A 764 -18.24 -41.21 -1.69
N ALA A 765 -17.39 -41.95 -0.98
CA ALA A 765 -16.57 -43.01 -1.57
C ALA A 765 -17.42 -44.13 -2.20
N GLY A 766 -18.50 -44.56 -1.52
CA GLY A 766 -19.44 -45.56 -2.05
C GLY A 766 -20.22 -45.07 -3.28
N SER A 767 -20.58 -43.79 -3.31
CA SER A 767 -21.26 -43.15 -4.44
C SER A 767 -20.36 -43.03 -5.66
N MET A 768 -19.11 -42.56 -5.48
CA MET A 768 -18.10 -42.55 -6.55
C MET A 768 -17.79 -43.96 -7.07
N ARG A 769 -17.78 -44.99 -6.21
CA ARG A 769 -17.55 -46.39 -6.61
C ARG A 769 -18.73 -46.96 -7.44
N ARG A 770 -19.98 -46.55 -7.16
CA ARG A 770 -21.16 -46.89 -7.99
C ARG A 770 -21.16 -46.17 -9.34
N ILE A 771 -20.78 -44.90 -9.38
CA ILE A 771 -20.63 -44.12 -10.63
C ILE A 771 -19.52 -44.72 -11.52
N ALA A 772 -18.37 -45.08 -10.93
CA ALA A 772 -17.27 -45.70 -11.66
C ALA A 772 -17.65 -47.05 -12.30
N ARG A 773 -18.40 -47.91 -11.59
CA ARG A 773 -18.88 -49.20 -12.13
C ARG A 773 -19.85 -49.02 -13.30
N ARG A 774 -20.83 -48.10 -13.19
CA ARG A 774 -21.75 -47.77 -14.31
C ARG A 774 -21.05 -47.26 -15.58
N SER A 775 -19.80 -46.80 -15.48
CA SER A 775 -19.00 -46.34 -16.63
C SER A 775 -18.09 -47.44 -17.24
N PHE A 776 -17.91 -48.57 -16.55
CA PHE A 776 -17.02 -49.66 -17.00
C PHE A 776 -17.75 -50.75 -17.80
N ASP A 777 -18.98 -51.10 -17.41
CA ASP A 777 -19.76 -52.18 -18.05
C ASP A 777 -20.24 -51.86 -19.49
N LYS A 778 -19.92 -50.68 -20.02
CA LYS A 778 -20.14 -50.28 -21.43
C LYS A 778 -18.90 -50.38 -22.33
N ARG A 779 -17.75 -50.88 -21.85
CA ARG A 779 -16.49 -50.97 -22.63
C ARG A 779 -15.98 -52.40 -22.88
N THR A 780 -16.79 -53.42 -22.64
CA THR A 780 -16.45 -54.84 -22.90
C THR A 780 -17.38 -55.49 -23.94
N SER A 781 -17.59 -54.81 -25.06
CA SER A 781 -18.25 -55.41 -26.24
C SER A 781 -17.80 -54.76 -27.57
N ALA A 782 -16.52 -54.93 -27.94
CA ALA A 782 -15.98 -54.95 -29.32
C ALA A 782 -14.44 -54.88 -29.32
N SER A 783 -13.81 -55.76 -30.11
CA SER A 783 -12.42 -55.71 -30.61
C SER A 783 -11.29 -55.32 -29.64
N CYS A 784 -10.69 -56.31 -28.97
CA CYS A 784 -9.25 -56.27 -28.66
C CYS A 784 -8.65 -57.69 -28.58
N GLN A 785 -8.61 -58.38 -29.72
CA GLN A 785 -7.58 -59.40 -29.99
C GLN A 785 -6.60 -58.82 -31.02
N GLU A 786 -5.35 -59.30 -30.98
CA GLU A 786 -4.23 -58.89 -31.83
C GLU A 786 -3.66 -57.45 -31.63
N ARG A 787 -2.70 -57.31 -30.72
CA ARG A 787 -1.26 -57.19 -31.06
C ARG A 787 -0.41 -56.92 -29.82
N ARG A 788 0.30 -57.95 -29.36
CA ARG A 788 1.53 -57.81 -28.57
C ARG A 788 2.74 -57.82 -29.53
N LEU A 789 3.88 -57.36 -29.01
CA LEU A 789 5.26 -57.43 -29.56
C LEU A 789 5.70 -56.21 -30.40
N GLY A 790 6.74 -55.54 -29.90
CA GLY A 790 7.40 -54.37 -30.49
C GLY A 790 8.23 -53.63 -29.44
N ALA A 791 9.55 -53.78 -29.46
CA ALA A 791 10.53 -53.21 -28.51
C ALA A 791 10.33 -51.70 -28.27
N ALA A 792 10.42 -51.14 -27.05
CA ALA A 792 11.52 -51.16 -26.08
C ALA A 792 12.82 -50.44 -26.55
N ALA A 793 12.95 -49.14 -26.20
CA ALA A 793 14.20 -48.50 -25.72
C ALA A 793 14.07 -46.97 -25.58
N SER A 794 14.03 -46.44 -24.34
CA SER A 794 14.95 -45.39 -23.85
C SER A 794 14.49 -44.67 -22.56
N LYS A 795 15.41 -44.65 -21.59
CA LYS A 795 15.58 -43.67 -20.49
C LYS A 795 14.41 -43.41 -19.53
N ALA A 796 14.53 -44.03 -18.35
CA ALA A 796 13.94 -43.53 -17.12
C ALA A 796 14.72 -42.30 -16.56
N VAL A 797 13.99 -41.31 -16.05
CA VAL A 797 14.34 -40.55 -14.83
C VAL A 797 13.04 -40.32 -14.07
N ALA A 798 13.02 -40.70 -12.79
CA ALA A 798 11.85 -40.51 -11.92
C ALA A 798 11.86 -39.12 -11.28
N LEU A 799 10.68 -38.47 -11.23
CA LEU A 799 10.47 -37.28 -10.40
C LEU A 799 9.90 -37.71 -9.04
N ALA A 800 10.79 -37.92 -8.08
CA ALA A 800 10.40 -37.96 -6.67
C ALA A 800 9.96 -36.54 -6.25
N ARG A 801 8.76 -36.41 -5.67
CA ARG A 801 8.34 -35.18 -4.98
C ARG A 801 8.65 -35.28 -3.51
N SER A 802 9.30 -34.25 -2.99
CA SER A 802 9.62 -34.06 -1.59
C SER A 802 8.36 -33.96 -0.73
N ALA A 803 8.42 -34.58 0.45
CA ALA A 803 7.45 -34.38 1.52
C ALA A 803 7.95 -33.30 2.49
N SER A 804 7.04 -32.46 3.00
CA SER A 804 7.29 -31.58 4.15
C SER A 804 6.02 -31.37 4.97
N CYS A 805 5.78 -32.29 5.91
CA CYS A 805 4.98 -32.09 7.12
C CYS A 805 5.59 -32.96 8.23
N ASP A 806 5.93 -32.34 9.36
CA ASP A 806 6.78 -32.87 10.44
C ASP A 806 6.00 -33.89 11.35
N PRO A 807 6.64 -34.71 12.21
CA PRO A 807 6.36 -36.15 12.18
C PRO A 807 5.95 -36.67 13.56
N ARG A 808 4.65 -36.59 13.90
CA ARG A 808 4.18 -37.11 15.20
C ARG A 808 2.69 -37.46 15.30
N PHE A 809 2.08 -38.02 14.25
CA PHE A 809 0.67 -38.46 14.30
C PHE A 809 0.29 -39.66 13.41
N CYS A 810 1.20 -40.62 13.20
CA CYS A 810 0.90 -41.86 12.46
C CYS A 810 1.37 -43.13 13.19
N SER A 811 1.14 -43.17 14.50
CA SER A 811 1.38 -44.33 15.36
C SER A 811 0.18 -44.55 16.28
N LEU A 812 -0.95 -44.95 15.71
CA LEU A 812 -2.16 -45.51 16.35
C LEU A 812 -3.29 -45.62 15.29
N LEU A 813 -3.19 -46.58 14.36
CA LEU A 813 -4.30 -47.10 13.53
C LEU A 813 -3.91 -48.29 12.60
N ALA A 814 -2.80 -48.99 12.91
CA ALA A 814 -2.35 -50.19 12.22
C ALA A 814 -2.11 -51.31 13.26
N ALA A 815 -3.17 -51.66 13.97
CA ALA A 815 -3.19 -52.73 14.97
C ALA A 815 -4.60 -53.33 15.03
N ASP A 816 -5.03 -53.97 13.94
CA ASP A 816 -5.95 -55.11 13.86
C ASP A 816 -6.11 -55.49 12.36
N VAL A 817 -6.42 -56.77 12.08
CA VAL A 817 -6.51 -57.36 10.71
C VAL A 817 -5.14 -57.46 10.00
N ILE A 818 -4.25 -58.41 10.33
CA ILE A 818 -4.35 -59.85 10.02
C ILE A 818 -3.28 -60.65 10.81
N ASN A 819 -3.70 -61.71 11.51
CA ASN A 819 -2.80 -62.77 11.98
C ASN A 819 -2.44 -63.71 10.81
N GLY A 820 -1.17 -64.07 10.62
CA GLY A 820 -0.79 -64.82 9.41
C GLY A 820 0.62 -65.39 9.27
N GLY A 821 1.27 -65.88 10.35
CA GLY A 821 2.23 -66.99 10.24
C GLY A 821 3.72 -66.73 9.90
N ALA A 822 4.57 -67.27 10.79
CA ALA A 822 5.96 -67.72 10.60
C ALA A 822 7.10 -66.68 10.42
N PRO A 823 8.37 -67.01 10.81
CA PRO A 823 9.30 -66.02 11.37
C PRO A 823 10.64 -65.96 10.56
N PRO A 824 11.81 -65.49 11.08
CA PRO A 824 12.53 -64.39 10.43
C PRO A 824 13.86 -64.81 9.75
N GLY A 825 14.33 -64.00 8.79
CA GLY A 825 15.61 -64.22 8.09
C GLY A 825 16.33 -62.92 7.71
N ASP A 826 17.42 -62.64 8.44
CA ASP A 826 18.63 -61.88 8.09
C ASP A 826 18.60 -60.51 7.35
N ARG A 827 18.87 -59.49 8.17
CA ARG A 827 20.02 -58.55 8.09
C ARG A 827 20.52 -58.00 6.73
N CYS A 828 20.60 -56.66 6.71
CA CYS A 828 21.65 -55.82 6.12
C CYS A 828 21.79 -55.74 4.58
N ARG A 829 21.32 -54.62 4.02
CA ARG A 829 22.19 -53.47 3.71
C ARG A 829 21.42 -52.16 3.69
#